data_AF-A0A8H6QNQ0-F1
#
_entry.id   AF-A0A8H6QNQ0-F1
#
_cell.length_a   1.000
_cell.length_b   1.000
_cell.length_c   1.000
_cell.angle_alpha   90.00
_cell.angle_beta   90.00
_cell.angle_gamma   90.00
#
_symmetry.space_group_name_H-M   'P 1'
#
loop_
_entity.id
_entity.type
_entity.pdbx_description
1 polymer ?
#
loop_
_entity_poly.entity_id
_entity_poly.type
_entity_poly.pdbx_seq_one_letter_code
_entity_poly.pdbx_strand_id
1 'polypeptide(L)'
;MTIMTLKDIEQPKLQTTLELLIAQVEAARDALLANGQKGLLQTLHPDQELPDSALEVLAGKAINLLHETQQLLEPAHLVLADHFLGYVSTKCLCAAVELKLVDILAEQNAQGLTVAELAEASSAHPDRLEQILRVLRNINIFDFDAASGRYRNNRVSALLHTTHWTQWHNWVDLYGNEFYDIARGIPQSIHQNESRWGAQINFETDDDMFTFFQAQGWLPRLHRTLGGGAIAQAPGILADYPWHEVGDRAILDVGGGGGGFLASLLRENPGMKGGIFDLPRTIKHAVSLFHELDGPYYELRDRVPRANLIGGDFLQSVPAFEVYTMKWVLHDWKDPDVLTILRRIRAALIPGPVSRLVVLESILSDGQMGRLSRYGDINMMMTANGQERSEAQWRQLAAEAGWQVHSIYPLRRAWVCAIDLRPMEVSNGAVVWGDVEYDGRVILYIIKGASPIGVLRAEELQFPHLLSVIDTRDEWFYSIHPERMVPSLKDQDPVTSEKVIVFESTACLQYLADRFDADGSWSGRTATEKGAVLAWTAYQTAGLGPTAKYWLYFMRGYPTRANPVKLPRTIEKLHANTLRQWDILEKRLKEADQQYIALKDRPTLADLSYFPFAMPWMFTFLGVDIKDWPQIQAWSERMLSRPAVARVLERAPTLGH
;
A
#
# COMPACT_ATOMS: atom_id res chain seq x y z
N MET A 1 11.51 -33.99 -61.12
CA MET A 1 11.85 -33.44 -59.79
C MET A 1 10.56 -33.33 -59.00
N THR A 2 10.33 -34.27 -58.10
CA THR A 2 9.13 -34.27 -57.24
C THR A 2 9.34 -33.19 -56.18
N ILE A 3 8.45 -32.19 -56.15
CA ILE A 3 8.49 -31.11 -55.17
C ILE A 3 8.06 -31.71 -53.83
N MET A 4 8.98 -31.83 -52.88
CA MET A 4 8.65 -32.23 -51.50
C MET A 4 7.66 -31.21 -50.92
N THR A 5 6.59 -31.70 -50.31
CA THR A 5 5.60 -30.84 -49.65
C THR A 5 6.17 -30.33 -48.32
N LEU A 6 5.68 -29.21 -47.79
CA LEU A 6 6.05 -28.71 -46.45
C LEU A 6 5.92 -29.80 -45.37
N LYS A 7 4.90 -30.65 -45.52
CA LYS A 7 4.65 -31.81 -44.65
C LYS A 7 5.80 -32.83 -44.67
N ASP A 8 6.42 -33.05 -45.82
CA ASP A 8 7.55 -33.99 -45.98
C ASP A 8 8.85 -33.45 -45.36
N ILE A 9 8.95 -32.14 -45.13
CA ILE A 9 10.11 -31.47 -44.52
C ILE A 9 9.90 -31.28 -43.00
N GLU A 10 8.68 -31.03 -42.56
CA GLU A 10 8.35 -30.73 -41.15
C GLU A 10 8.18 -31.97 -40.29
N GLN A 11 7.64 -33.07 -40.84
CA GLN A 11 7.40 -34.31 -40.08
C GLN A 11 8.67 -34.91 -39.47
N PRO A 12 9.78 -35.08 -40.22
CA PRO A 12 11.02 -35.64 -39.64
C PRO A 12 11.63 -34.76 -38.55
N LYS A 13 11.52 -33.42 -38.70
CA LYS A 13 12.00 -32.45 -37.71
C LYS A 13 11.18 -32.51 -36.43
N LEU A 14 9.85 -32.61 -36.54
CA LEU A 14 8.97 -32.75 -35.38
C LEU A 14 9.22 -34.07 -34.66
N GLN A 15 9.34 -35.18 -35.39
CA GLN A 15 9.67 -36.49 -34.80
C GLN A 15 10.97 -36.42 -33.99
N THR A 16 12.05 -35.89 -34.60
CA THR A 16 13.35 -35.74 -33.92
C THR A 16 13.23 -34.87 -32.65
N THR A 17 12.43 -33.80 -32.71
CA THR A 17 12.19 -32.90 -31.57
C THR A 17 11.47 -33.62 -30.43
N LEU A 18 10.45 -34.42 -30.74
CA LEU A 18 9.70 -35.20 -29.75
C LEU A 18 10.55 -36.30 -29.13
N GLU A 19 11.35 -37.03 -29.92
CA GLU A 19 12.28 -38.05 -29.42
C GLU A 19 13.31 -37.43 -28.45
N LEU A 20 13.85 -36.26 -28.79
CA LEU A 20 14.75 -35.51 -27.90
C LEU A 20 14.06 -35.08 -26.61
N LEU A 21 12.84 -34.54 -26.70
CA LEU A 21 12.06 -34.12 -25.54
C LEU A 21 11.81 -35.30 -24.59
N ILE A 22 11.38 -36.45 -25.12
CA ILE A 22 11.18 -37.68 -24.35
C ILE A 22 12.46 -38.04 -23.60
N ALA A 23 13.59 -38.13 -24.29
CA ALA A 23 14.87 -38.51 -23.67
C ALA A 23 15.30 -37.53 -22.55
N GLN A 24 15.10 -36.22 -22.74
CA GLN A 24 15.44 -35.21 -21.73
C GLN A 24 14.51 -35.27 -20.51
N VAL A 25 13.21 -35.43 -20.73
CA VAL A 25 12.22 -35.53 -19.65
C VAL A 25 12.39 -36.84 -18.88
N GLU A 26 12.66 -37.95 -19.55
CA GLU A 26 12.98 -39.23 -18.90
C GLU A 26 14.24 -39.12 -18.06
N ALA A 27 15.32 -38.57 -18.60
CA ALA A 27 16.55 -38.36 -17.84
C ALA A 27 16.33 -37.46 -16.61
N ALA A 28 15.56 -36.38 -16.74
CA ALA A 28 15.23 -35.50 -15.63
C ALA A 28 14.35 -36.19 -14.57
N ARG A 29 13.30 -36.91 -15.00
CA ARG A 29 12.43 -37.70 -14.11
C ARG A 29 13.24 -38.75 -13.35
N ASP A 30 14.07 -39.51 -14.05
CA ASP A 30 14.85 -40.59 -13.46
C ASP A 30 15.90 -40.03 -12.50
N ALA A 31 16.51 -38.87 -12.80
CA ALA A 31 17.39 -38.17 -11.87
C ALA A 31 16.67 -37.71 -10.59
N LEU A 32 15.42 -37.23 -10.70
CA LEU A 32 14.58 -36.89 -9.55
C LEU A 32 14.21 -38.12 -8.70
N LEU A 33 14.06 -39.29 -9.34
CA LEU A 33 13.72 -40.56 -8.67
C LEU A 33 14.95 -41.32 -8.11
N ALA A 34 16.12 -41.22 -8.75
CA ALA A 34 17.29 -42.07 -8.52
C ALA A 34 18.02 -41.82 -7.18
N ASN A 35 17.78 -40.68 -6.52
CA ASN A 35 18.41 -40.34 -5.24
C ASN A 35 17.67 -40.90 -4.01
N GLY A 36 16.99 -42.04 -4.20
CA GLY A 36 15.98 -42.56 -3.28
C GLY A 36 14.76 -41.65 -3.28
N GLN A 37 13.56 -42.19 -3.46
CA GLN A 37 12.28 -41.46 -3.49
C GLN A 37 12.06 -40.47 -2.31
N LYS A 38 12.93 -40.50 -1.30
CA LYS A 38 12.88 -39.66 -0.11
C LYS A 38 13.91 -38.53 -0.06
N GLY A 39 15.01 -38.51 -0.81
CA GLY A 39 16.06 -37.48 -0.63
C GLY A 39 15.68 -36.12 -1.22
N LEU A 40 15.80 -35.99 -2.53
CA LEU A 40 15.56 -34.74 -3.26
C LEU A 40 14.13 -34.22 -3.18
N LEU A 41 13.14 -35.11 -3.25
CA LEU A 41 11.73 -34.72 -3.14
C LEU A 41 11.38 -34.23 -1.73
N GLN A 42 12.04 -34.75 -0.68
CA GLN A 42 11.87 -34.24 0.68
C GLN A 42 12.63 -32.93 0.89
N THR A 43 13.71 -32.66 0.14
CA THR A 43 14.36 -31.34 0.11
C THR A 43 13.46 -30.28 -0.56
N LEU A 44 12.75 -30.64 -1.63
CA LEU A 44 11.83 -29.74 -2.34
C LEU A 44 10.48 -29.59 -1.64
N HIS A 45 10.02 -30.65 -0.98
CA HIS A 45 8.73 -30.70 -0.31
C HIS A 45 8.88 -31.31 1.10
N PRO A 46 9.64 -30.67 2.00
CA PRO A 46 9.66 -31.07 3.40
C PRO A 46 8.24 -30.98 3.97
N ASP A 47 7.92 -31.71 5.03
CA ASP A 47 6.58 -31.59 5.63
C ASP A 47 6.51 -30.41 6.61
N GLN A 48 7.46 -30.34 7.55
CA GLN A 48 7.43 -29.35 8.63
C GLN A 48 8.29 -28.10 8.41
N GLU A 49 9.38 -28.21 7.65
CA GLU A 49 10.31 -27.10 7.43
C GLU A 49 9.99 -26.35 6.13
N LEU A 50 10.43 -25.09 5.99
CA LEU A 50 10.32 -24.40 4.70
C LEU A 50 11.33 -24.97 3.70
N PRO A 51 10.93 -25.20 2.43
CA PRO A 51 11.88 -25.61 1.38
C PRO A 51 12.89 -24.49 1.12
N ASP A 52 14.04 -24.83 0.53
CA ASP A 52 15.01 -23.82 0.07
C ASP A 52 14.38 -22.90 -0.98
N SER A 53 14.50 -21.58 -0.79
CA SER A 53 13.84 -20.59 -1.63
C SER A 53 14.37 -20.56 -3.06
N ALA A 54 15.67 -20.78 -3.27
CA ALA A 54 16.26 -20.80 -4.59
C ALA A 54 15.82 -22.05 -5.37
N LEU A 55 15.78 -23.21 -4.69
CA LEU A 55 15.26 -24.45 -5.28
C LEU A 55 13.77 -24.35 -5.62
N GLU A 56 12.94 -23.72 -4.78
CA GLU A 56 11.52 -23.54 -5.04
C GLU A 56 11.28 -22.66 -6.28
N VAL A 57 12.05 -21.57 -6.45
CA VAL A 57 11.99 -20.72 -7.64
C VAL A 57 12.40 -21.49 -8.90
N LEU A 58 13.46 -22.30 -8.84
CA LEU A 58 13.90 -23.12 -9.97
C LEU A 58 12.87 -24.20 -10.32
N ALA A 59 12.31 -24.88 -9.32
CA ALA A 59 11.26 -25.87 -9.51
C ALA A 59 10.01 -25.24 -10.15
N GLY A 60 9.61 -24.05 -9.69
CA GLY A 60 8.49 -23.31 -10.27
C GLY A 60 8.69 -22.95 -11.74
N LYS A 61 9.91 -22.51 -12.12
CA LYS A 61 10.27 -22.26 -13.53
C LYS A 61 10.19 -23.54 -14.37
N ALA A 62 10.72 -24.65 -13.86
CA ALA A 62 10.65 -25.94 -14.55
C ALA A 62 9.20 -26.39 -14.75
N ILE A 63 8.34 -26.25 -13.73
CA ILE A 63 6.91 -26.58 -13.81
C ILE A 63 6.20 -25.75 -14.87
N ASN A 64 6.45 -24.44 -14.93
CA ASN A 64 5.86 -23.57 -15.94
C ASN A 64 6.28 -23.97 -17.35
N LEU A 65 7.58 -24.21 -17.60
CA LEU A 65 8.08 -24.65 -18.91
C LEU A 65 7.51 -26.01 -19.33
N LEU A 66 7.40 -26.96 -18.40
CA LEU A 66 6.78 -28.25 -18.65
C LEU A 66 5.30 -28.10 -19.00
N HIS A 67 4.59 -27.22 -18.31
CA HIS A 67 3.18 -26.95 -18.59
C HIS A 67 2.98 -26.25 -19.94
N GLU A 68 3.78 -25.24 -20.28
CA GLU A 68 3.77 -24.59 -21.60
C GLU A 68 4.05 -25.62 -22.72
N THR A 69 5.01 -26.52 -22.48
CA THR A 69 5.31 -27.61 -23.42
C THR A 69 4.14 -28.58 -23.55
N GLN A 70 3.49 -28.95 -22.44
CA GLN A 70 2.29 -29.79 -22.42
C GLN A 70 1.15 -29.14 -23.23
N GLN A 71 0.89 -27.84 -23.04
CA GLN A 71 -0.13 -27.09 -23.79
C GLN A 71 0.09 -27.10 -25.31
N LEU A 72 1.34 -27.17 -25.77
CA LEU A 72 1.67 -27.28 -27.19
C LEU A 72 1.42 -28.68 -27.77
N LEU A 73 1.50 -29.71 -26.92
CA LEU A 73 1.46 -31.11 -27.33
C LEU A 73 0.08 -31.75 -27.16
N GLU A 74 -0.71 -31.29 -26.20
CA GLU A 74 -2.00 -31.89 -25.90
C GLU A 74 -3.04 -31.67 -27.00
N PRO A 75 -3.75 -32.73 -27.42
CA PRO A 75 -4.87 -32.56 -28.33
C PRO A 75 -5.97 -31.70 -27.69
N ALA A 76 -6.37 -30.62 -28.37
CA ALA A 76 -7.32 -29.64 -27.84
C ALA A 76 -8.65 -30.24 -27.31
N HIS A 77 -9.14 -31.33 -27.92
CA HIS A 77 -10.38 -31.98 -27.47
C HIS A 77 -10.25 -32.68 -26.12
N LEU A 78 -9.06 -33.16 -25.76
CA LEU A 78 -8.78 -33.74 -24.44
C LEU A 78 -8.65 -32.64 -23.38
N VAL A 79 -7.97 -31.54 -23.73
CA VAL A 79 -7.90 -30.34 -22.87
C VAL A 79 -9.32 -29.85 -22.51
N LEU A 80 -10.21 -29.76 -23.50
CA LEU A 80 -11.62 -29.40 -23.26
C LEU A 80 -12.32 -30.40 -22.33
N ALA A 81 -12.08 -31.71 -22.53
CA ALA A 81 -12.69 -32.77 -21.72
C ALA A 81 -12.29 -32.69 -20.24
N ASP A 82 -11.02 -32.42 -19.95
CA ASP A 82 -10.53 -32.27 -18.58
C ASP A 82 -11.24 -31.13 -17.84
N HIS A 83 -11.60 -30.06 -18.54
CA HIS A 83 -12.26 -28.91 -17.93
C HIS A 83 -13.77 -29.10 -17.73
N PHE A 84 -14.52 -29.60 -18.73
CA PHE A 84 -15.96 -29.81 -18.53
C PHE A 84 -16.28 -31.03 -17.65
N LEU A 85 -15.34 -31.96 -17.48
CA LEU A 85 -15.43 -33.06 -16.50
C LEU A 85 -14.71 -32.76 -15.18
N GLY A 86 -14.07 -31.60 -15.03
CA GLY A 86 -13.25 -31.27 -13.87
C GLY A 86 -14.00 -31.40 -12.54
N TYR A 87 -15.30 -31.10 -12.53
CA TYR A 87 -16.14 -31.26 -11.34
C TYR A 87 -16.19 -32.69 -10.78
N VAL A 88 -16.03 -33.70 -11.64
CA VAL A 88 -16.00 -35.11 -11.24
C VAL A 88 -14.80 -35.36 -10.34
N SER A 89 -13.63 -34.82 -10.70
CA SER A 89 -12.42 -34.96 -9.88
C SER A 89 -12.57 -34.31 -8.51
N THR A 90 -13.20 -33.13 -8.43
CA THR A 90 -13.52 -32.45 -7.16
C THR A 90 -14.40 -33.33 -6.27
N LYS A 91 -15.48 -33.90 -6.81
CA LYS A 91 -16.39 -34.75 -6.01
C LYS A 91 -15.78 -36.11 -5.65
N CYS A 92 -14.92 -36.68 -6.49
CA CYS A 92 -14.11 -37.84 -6.10
C CYS A 92 -13.23 -37.52 -4.88
N LEU A 93 -12.62 -36.33 -4.84
CA LEU A 93 -11.79 -35.91 -3.71
C LEU A 93 -12.63 -35.71 -2.43
N CYS A 94 -13.82 -35.11 -2.53
CA CYS A 94 -14.77 -35.01 -1.43
C CYS A 94 -15.12 -36.40 -0.87
N ALA A 95 -15.44 -37.36 -1.74
CA ALA A 95 -15.77 -38.72 -1.32
C ALA A 95 -14.62 -39.40 -0.58
N ALA A 96 -13.37 -39.18 -1.01
CA ALA A 96 -12.21 -39.73 -0.32
C ALA A 96 -12.01 -39.16 1.09
N VAL A 97 -12.30 -37.87 1.28
CA VAL A 97 -12.26 -37.20 2.60
C VAL A 97 -13.42 -37.66 3.47
N GLU A 98 -14.64 -37.73 2.93
CA GLU A 98 -15.83 -38.17 3.65
C GLU A 98 -15.71 -39.62 4.16
N LEU A 99 -15.16 -40.50 3.31
CA LEU A 99 -14.90 -41.90 3.63
C LEU A 99 -13.62 -42.12 4.45
N LYS A 100 -12.90 -41.05 4.80
CA LYS A 100 -11.66 -41.09 5.60
C LYS A 100 -10.60 -42.05 5.04
N LEU A 101 -10.50 -42.14 3.71
CA LEU A 101 -9.61 -43.10 3.05
C LEU A 101 -8.14 -42.85 3.43
N VAL A 102 -7.76 -41.59 3.62
CA VAL A 102 -6.41 -41.20 3.99
C VAL A 102 -6.07 -41.68 5.40
N ASP A 103 -6.96 -41.50 6.36
CA ASP A 103 -6.78 -41.95 7.74
C ASP A 103 -6.68 -43.49 7.81
N ILE A 104 -7.58 -44.20 7.11
CA ILE A 104 -7.55 -45.67 7.01
C ILE A 104 -6.22 -46.17 6.42
N LEU A 105 -5.74 -45.53 5.35
CA LEU A 105 -4.45 -45.88 4.74
C LEU A 105 -3.26 -45.56 5.65
N ALA A 106 -3.36 -44.53 6.50
CA ALA A 106 -2.30 -44.15 7.44
C ALA A 106 -2.11 -45.21 8.54
N GLU A 107 -3.19 -45.86 8.99
CA GLU A 107 -3.11 -46.95 9.98
C GLU A 107 -2.33 -48.17 9.47
N GLN A 108 -2.38 -48.44 8.16
CA GLN A 108 -1.80 -49.64 7.53
C GLN A 108 -0.40 -49.40 6.92
N ASN A 109 0.14 -48.17 7.07
CA ASN A 109 1.51 -47.78 6.71
C ASN A 109 1.93 -48.21 5.28
N ALA A 110 3.23 -48.50 5.09
CA ALA A 110 3.88 -48.76 3.80
C ALA A 110 3.35 -49.98 3.02
N GLN A 111 2.57 -50.86 3.65
CA GLN A 111 1.99 -52.03 2.97
C GLN A 111 0.86 -51.63 2.01
N GLY A 112 0.10 -50.58 2.35
CA GLY A 112 -1.06 -50.17 1.57
C GLY A 112 -2.20 -51.20 1.57
N LEU A 113 -3.33 -50.81 1.01
CA LEU A 113 -4.54 -51.62 0.99
C LEU A 113 -5.06 -51.85 -0.43
N THR A 114 -5.60 -53.04 -0.68
CA THR A 114 -6.38 -53.33 -1.88
C THR A 114 -7.73 -52.60 -1.83
N VAL A 115 -8.41 -52.51 -2.97
CA VAL A 115 -9.75 -51.91 -3.04
C VAL A 115 -10.74 -52.63 -2.14
N ALA A 116 -10.68 -53.97 -2.05
CA ALA A 116 -11.58 -54.74 -1.22
C ALA A 116 -11.40 -54.43 0.28
N GLU A 117 -10.15 -54.40 0.74
CA GLU A 117 -9.81 -54.05 2.13
C GLU A 117 -10.21 -52.60 2.46
N LEU A 118 -9.97 -51.65 1.53
CA LEU A 118 -10.39 -50.26 1.70
C LEU A 118 -11.91 -50.11 1.74
N ALA A 119 -12.63 -50.82 0.88
CA ALA A 119 -14.08 -50.77 0.82
C ALA A 119 -14.70 -51.31 2.11
N GLU A 120 -14.16 -52.41 2.64
CA GLU A 120 -14.56 -52.96 3.95
C GLU A 120 -14.31 -51.95 5.07
N ALA A 121 -13.10 -51.39 5.17
CA ALA A 121 -12.74 -50.45 6.23
C ALA A 121 -13.53 -49.12 6.19
N SER A 122 -13.85 -48.64 5.00
CA SER A 122 -14.60 -47.38 4.79
C SER A 122 -16.11 -47.57 4.65
N SER A 123 -16.61 -48.81 4.69
CA SER A 123 -18.01 -49.14 4.37
C SER A 123 -18.47 -48.66 2.98
N ALA A 124 -17.55 -48.59 2.01
CA ALA A 124 -17.82 -48.16 0.65
C ALA A 124 -18.22 -49.35 -0.25
N HIS A 125 -18.91 -49.06 -1.36
CA HIS A 125 -19.16 -50.07 -2.39
C HIS A 125 -17.88 -50.31 -3.20
N PRO A 126 -17.32 -51.54 -3.28
CA PRO A 126 -16.02 -51.80 -3.89
C PRO A 126 -15.87 -51.26 -5.32
N ASP A 127 -16.81 -51.59 -6.21
CA ASP A 127 -16.72 -51.16 -7.63
C ASP A 127 -16.74 -49.64 -7.79
N ARG A 128 -17.51 -48.93 -6.95
CA ARG A 128 -17.61 -47.46 -7.00
C ARG A 128 -16.37 -46.81 -6.40
N LEU A 129 -15.86 -47.38 -5.31
CA LEU A 129 -14.61 -46.94 -4.71
C LEU A 129 -13.45 -47.11 -5.71
N GLU A 130 -13.41 -48.21 -6.45
CA GLU A 130 -12.40 -48.40 -7.49
C GLU A 130 -12.46 -47.31 -8.57
N GLN A 131 -13.66 -46.94 -9.04
CA GLN A 131 -13.84 -45.87 -10.02
C GLN A 131 -13.31 -44.53 -9.50
N ILE A 132 -13.61 -44.19 -8.23
CA ILE A 132 -13.09 -42.99 -7.57
C ILE A 132 -11.56 -43.03 -7.47
N LEU A 133 -10.99 -44.13 -6.98
CA LEU A 133 -9.55 -44.28 -6.80
C LEU A 133 -8.79 -44.22 -8.14
N ARG A 134 -9.37 -44.68 -9.25
CA ARG A 134 -8.78 -44.55 -10.59
C ARG A 134 -8.63 -43.09 -11.02
N VAL A 135 -9.60 -42.24 -10.70
CA VAL A 135 -9.51 -40.79 -10.96
C VAL A 135 -8.43 -40.18 -10.06
N LEU A 136 -8.50 -40.43 -8.75
CA LEU A 136 -7.61 -39.82 -7.76
C LEU A 136 -6.14 -40.23 -7.92
N ARG A 137 -5.85 -41.48 -8.30
CA ARG A 137 -4.46 -41.89 -8.61
C ARG A 137 -3.93 -41.22 -9.88
N ASN A 138 -4.78 -40.96 -10.86
CA ASN A 138 -4.36 -40.35 -12.13
C ASN A 138 -3.94 -38.88 -11.94
N ILE A 139 -4.59 -38.18 -11.00
CA ILE A 139 -4.21 -36.81 -10.59
C ILE A 139 -3.25 -36.78 -9.40
N ASN A 140 -2.55 -37.90 -9.15
CA ASN A 140 -1.47 -38.03 -8.16
C ASN A 140 -1.88 -37.77 -6.68
N ILE A 141 -3.15 -38.03 -6.32
CA ILE A 141 -3.59 -37.96 -4.92
C ILE A 141 -3.15 -39.20 -4.14
N PHE A 142 -3.19 -40.39 -4.74
CA PHE A 142 -2.76 -41.66 -4.11
C PHE A 142 -1.75 -42.39 -4.98
N ASP A 143 -0.83 -43.10 -4.35
CA ASP A 143 0.05 -44.04 -5.05
C ASP A 143 -0.69 -45.37 -5.27
N PHE A 144 -0.44 -46.00 -6.41
CA PHE A 144 -0.98 -47.31 -6.74
C PHE A 144 0.13 -48.23 -7.26
N ASP A 145 0.32 -49.37 -6.61
CA ASP A 145 1.20 -50.42 -7.09
C ASP A 145 0.39 -51.42 -7.93
N ALA A 146 0.61 -51.39 -9.25
CA ALA A 146 -0.08 -52.26 -10.19
C ALA A 146 0.25 -53.75 -10.01
N ALA A 147 1.43 -54.09 -9.46
CA ALA A 147 1.82 -55.48 -9.26
C ALA A 147 1.09 -56.12 -8.07
N SER A 148 0.89 -55.36 -7.00
CA SER A 148 0.18 -55.83 -5.80
C SER A 148 -1.31 -55.45 -5.78
N GLY A 149 -1.75 -54.51 -6.63
CA GLY A 149 -3.10 -53.96 -6.62
C GLY A 149 -3.41 -53.09 -5.39
N ARG A 150 -2.37 -52.56 -4.72
CA ARG A 150 -2.51 -51.84 -3.45
C ARG A 150 -2.34 -50.34 -3.62
N TYR A 151 -3.15 -49.59 -2.87
CA TYR A 151 -3.12 -48.14 -2.75
C TYR A 151 -2.37 -47.70 -1.49
N ARG A 152 -1.66 -46.58 -1.58
CA ARG A 152 -0.95 -45.96 -0.45
C ARG A 152 -1.14 -44.45 -0.44
N ASN A 153 -1.06 -43.86 0.75
CA ASN A 153 -0.89 -42.42 0.87
C ASN A 153 0.46 -42.01 0.28
N ASN A 154 0.47 -40.90 -0.42
CA ASN A 154 1.66 -40.22 -0.90
C ASN A 154 1.75 -38.83 -0.25
N ARG A 155 2.74 -38.01 -0.65
CA ARG A 155 2.93 -36.66 -0.08
C ARG A 155 1.73 -35.72 -0.24
N VAL A 156 0.87 -35.96 -1.24
CA VAL A 156 -0.31 -35.12 -1.53
C VAL A 156 -1.50 -35.58 -0.68
N SER A 157 -1.83 -36.88 -0.68
CA SER A 157 -2.92 -37.40 0.18
C SER A 157 -2.61 -37.23 1.67
N ALA A 158 -1.36 -37.33 2.09
CA ALA A 158 -0.97 -37.15 3.50
C ALA A 158 -1.42 -35.80 4.09
N LEU A 159 -1.48 -34.75 3.27
CA LEU A 159 -1.98 -33.42 3.67
C LEU A 159 -3.46 -33.40 4.07
N LEU A 160 -4.23 -34.41 3.64
CA LEU A 160 -5.66 -34.55 3.92
C LEU A 160 -5.95 -35.40 5.17
N HIS A 161 -4.92 -35.92 5.84
CA HIS A 161 -5.13 -36.65 7.09
C HIS A 161 -5.83 -35.76 8.12
N THR A 162 -6.79 -36.29 8.89
CA THR A 162 -7.64 -35.47 9.78
C THR A 162 -6.87 -34.79 10.90
N THR A 163 -5.73 -35.36 11.31
CA THR A 163 -4.84 -34.77 12.33
C THR A 163 -3.69 -33.94 11.73
N HIS A 164 -3.61 -33.80 10.40
CA HIS A 164 -2.53 -33.04 9.77
C HIS A 164 -2.61 -31.57 10.18
N TRP A 165 -1.51 -30.96 10.60
CA TRP A 165 -1.51 -29.63 11.24
C TRP A 165 -2.05 -28.51 10.34
N THR A 166 -1.97 -28.65 9.00
CA THR A 166 -2.53 -27.69 8.03
C THR A 166 -4.02 -27.85 7.77
N GLN A 167 -4.60 -29.00 8.15
CA GLN A 167 -6.04 -29.24 8.09
C GLN A 167 -6.69 -29.05 6.69
N TRP A 168 -5.98 -29.42 5.60
CA TRP A 168 -6.45 -29.20 4.22
C TRP A 168 -7.73 -29.98 3.85
N HIS A 169 -8.08 -31.04 4.59
CA HIS A 169 -9.35 -31.74 4.40
C HIS A 169 -10.57 -30.84 4.62
N ASN A 170 -10.49 -29.82 5.49
CA ASN A 170 -11.57 -28.83 5.67
C ASN A 170 -11.79 -28.00 4.39
N TRP A 171 -10.72 -27.71 3.65
CA TRP A 171 -10.81 -27.00 2.37
C TRP A 171 -11.50 -27.85 1.30
N VAL A 172 -11.12 -29.13 1.20
CA VAL A 172 -11.78 -30.07 0.27
C VAL A 172 -13.29 -30.15 0.55
N ASP A 173 -13.66 -30.26 1.83
CA ASP A 173 -15.05 -30.37 2.23
C ASP A 173 -15.85 -29.09 1.95
N LEU A 174 -15.40 -27.92 2.40
CA LEU A 174 -16.11 -26.66 2.21
C LEU A 174 -16.12 -26.21 0.74
N TYR A 175 -14.96 -26.23 0.06
CA TYR A 175 -14.87 -25.74 -1.31
C TYR A 175 -15.49 -26.72 -2.31
N GLY A 176 -15.37 -28.01 -2.04
CA GLY A 176 -15.97 -29.05 -2.86
C GLY A 176 -17.49 -29.15 -2.71
N ASN A 177 -18.10 -28.47 -1.73
CA ASN A 177 -19.55 -28.45 -1.50
C ASN A 177 -20.14 -27.04 -1.60
N GLU A 178 -20.05 -26.20 -0.56
CA GLU A 178 -20.70 -24.89 -0.54
C GLU A 178 -20.19 -23.93 -1.62
N PHE A 179 -18.86 -23.79 -1.78
CA PHE A 179 -18.33 -22.92 -2.85
C PHE A 179 -18.55 -23.51 -4.24
N TYR A 180 -18.60 -24.84 -4.33
CA TYR A 180 -18.97 -25.53 -5.57
C TYR A 180 -20.39 -25.16 -6.01
N ASP A 181 -21.33 -25.03 -5.06
CA ASP A 181 -22.68 -24.57 -5.38
C ASP A 181 -22.73 -23.08 -5.71
N ILE A 182 -21.98 -22.22 -5.00
CA ILE A 182 -21.82 -20.80 -5.34
C ILE A 182 -21.35 -20.61 -6.79
N ALA A 183 -20.41 -21.43 -7.25
CA ALA A 183 -19.85 -21.32 -8.59
C ALA A 183 -20.88 -21.47 -9.73
N ARG A 184 -22.05 -22.06 -9.47
CA ARG A 184 -23.14 -22.15 -10.46
C ARG A 184 -23.68 -20.78 -10.88
N GLY A 185 -23.53 -19.77 -10.03
CA GLY A 185 -23.95 -18.40 -10.34
C GLY A 185 -22.98 -17.64 -11.26
N ILE A 186 -21.78 -18.15 -11.52
CA ILE A 186 -20.75 -17.46 -12.31
C ILE A 186 -21.25 -17.05 -13.71
N PRO A 187 -21.83 -17.95 -14.53
CA PRO A 187 -22.23 -17.60 -15.90
C PRO A 187 -23.23 -16.44 -15.96
N GLN A 188 -24.15 -16.35 -15.01
CA GLN A 188 -25.11 -15.25 -14.94
C GLN A 188 -24.45 -13.96 -14.41
N SER A 189 -23.54 -14.07 -13.44
CA SER A 189 -22.90 -12.90 -12.80
C SER A 189 -22.07 -12.01 -13.74
N ILE A 190 -21.61 -12.55 -14.87
CA ILE A 190 -20.76 -11.82 -15.83
C ILE A 190 -21.53 -11.02 -16.87
N HIS A 191 -22.86 -11.09 -16.88
CA HIS A 191 -23.67 -10.31 -17.81
C HIS A 191 -23.61 -8.81 -17.45
N GLN A 192 -23.44 -7.94 -18.45
CA GLN A 192 -23.20 -6.50 -18.26
C GLN A 192 -24.23 -5.77 -17.36
N ASN A 193 -25.49 -6.23 -17.34
CA ASN A 193 -26.57 -5.61 -16.56
C ASN A 193 -26.83 -6.31 -15.23
N GLU A 194 -26.04 -7.33 -14.88
CA GLU A 194 -26.15 -8.02 -13.61
C GLU A 194 -25.33 -7.29 -12.54
N SER A 195 -25.93 -7.13 -11.36
CA SER A 195 -25.30 -6.47 -10.21
C SER A 195 -25.02 -7.45 -9.07
N ARG A 196 -25.68 -8.61 -9.09
CA ARG A 196 -25.47 -9.69 -8.13
C ARG A 196 -24.27 -10.54 -8.53
N TRP A 197 -23.51 -10.98 -7.52
CA TRP A 197 -22.43 -11.94 -7.72
C TRP A 197 -22.91 -13.39 -7.57
N GLY A 198 -22.02 -14.35 -7.86
CA GLY A 198 -22.37 -15.77 -7.97
C GLY A 198 -23.14 -16.34 -6.78
N ALA A 199 -22.75 -16.01 -5.54
CA ALA A 199 -23.43 -16.48 -4.33
C ALA A 199 -24.87 -15.95 -4.23
N GLN A 200 -25.09 -14.66 -4.46
CA GLN A 200 -26.40 -14.03 -4.42
C GLN A 200 -27.34 -14.58 -5.50
N ILE A 201 -26.79 -14.86 -6.69
CA ILE A 201 -27.54 -15.47 -7.79
C ILE A 201 -27.94 -16.89 -7.43
N ASN A 202 -26.98 -17.74 -7.05
CA ASN A 202 -27.24 -19.17 -6.83
C ASN A 202 -28.17 -19.42 -5.63
N PHE A 203 -28.07 -18.60 -4.58
CA PHE A 203 -28.91 -18.74 -3.38
C PHE A 203 -30.11 -17.80 -3.34
N GLU A 204 -30.35 -17.03 -4.41
CA GLU A 204 -31.46 -16.07 -4.51
C GLU A 204 -31.59 -15.15 -3.29
N THR A 205 -30.46 -14.56 -2.87
CA THR A 205 -30.37 -13.70 -1.68
C THR A 205 -29.76 -12.34 -2.00
N ASP A 206 -30.09 -11.32 -1.20
CA ASP A 206 -29.43 -10.01 -1.20
C ASP A 206 -28.39 -9.87 -0.05
N ASP A 207 -28.29 -10.88 0.82
CA ASP A 207 -27.33 -10.89 1.92
C ASP A 207 -25.89 -10.98 1.41
N ASP A 208 -24.95 -10.42 2.19
CA ASP A 208 -23.54 -10.74 2.04
C ASP A 208 -23.25 -12.19 2.47
N MET A 209 -22.12 -12.73 2.01
CA MET A 209 -21.73 -14.12 2.28
C MET A 209 -21.72 -14.45 3.78
N PHE A 210 -21.22 -13.56 4.65
CA PHE A 210 -21.13 -13.85 6.08
C PHE A 210 -22.50 -13.91 6.74
N THR A 211 -23.37 -12.95 6.41
CA THR A 211 -24.76 -12.93 6.89
C THR A 211 -25.50 -14.19 6.44
N PHE A 212 -25.38 -14.56 5.17
CA PHE A 212 -26.00 -15.78 4.64
C PHE A 212 -25.45 -17.04 5.30
N PHE A 213 -24.12 -17.18 5.41
CA PHE A 213 -23.47 -18.37 6.00
C PHE A 213 -23.81 -18.51 7.49
N GLN A 214 -24.01 -17.40 8.19
CA GLN A 214 -24.48 -17.42 9.56
C GLN A 214 -25.91 -17.98 9.64
N ALA A 215 -26.81 -17.51 8.78
CA ALA A 215 -28.19 -17.98 8.73
C ALA A 215 -28.31 -19.47 8.38
N GLN A 216 -27.43 -19.98 7.50
CA GLN A 216 -27.37 -21.40 7.14
C GLN A 216 -26.63 -22.28 8.17
N GLY A 217 -25.99 -21.69 9.17
CA GLY A 217 -25.16 -22.43 10.14
C GLY A 217 -23.81 -22.91 9.59
N TRP A 218 -23.36 -22.38 8.45
CA TRP A 218 -22.09 -22.74 7.80
C TRP A 218 -20.89 -21.92 8.29
N LEU A 219 -21.14 -20.80 8.98
CA LEU A 219 -20.08 -19.91 9.48
C LEU A 219 -19.00 -20.65 10.32
N PRO A 220 -19.32 -21.61 11.20
CA PRO A 220 -18.30 -22.38 11.92
C PRO A 220 -17.38 -23.19 11.00
N ARG A 221 -17.89 -23.75 9.89
CA ARG A 221 -17.09 -24.48 8.91
C ARG A 221 -16.17 -23.55 8.14
N LEU A 222 -16.67 -22.36 7.76
CA LEU A 222 -15.87 -21.32 7.13
C LEU A 222 -14.71 -20.89 8.04
N HIS A 223 -14.99 -20.57 9.31
CA HIS A 223 -13.96 -20.19 10.28
C HIS A 223 -12.90 -21.27 10.48
N ARG A 224 -13.28 -22.55 10.61
CA ARG A 224 -12.32 -23.66 10.72
C ARG A 224 -11.43 -23.78 9.48
N THR A 225 -12.03 -23.68 8.29
CA THR A 225 -11.31 -23.80 7.01
C THR A 225 -10.30 -22.67 6.84
N LEU A 226 -10.73 -21.42 7.00
CA LEU A 226 -9.86 -20.25 6.91
C LEU A 226 -8.78 -20.26 8.00
N GLY A 227 -9.11 -20.69 9.22
CA GLY A 227 -8.16 -20.85 10.32
C GLY A 227 -7.04 -21.85 10.00
N GLY A 228 -7.37 -23.02 9.45
CA GLY A 228 -6.39 -24.02 9.01
C GLY A 228 -5.48 -23.48 7.90
N GLY A 229 -6.04 -22.77 6.93
CA GLY A 229 -5.26 -22.11 5.87
C GLY A 229 -4.33 -21.00 6.39
N ALA A 230 -4.76 -20.24 7.39
CA ALA A 230 -3.91 -19.23 8.03
C ALA A 230 -2.70 -19.86 8.75
N ILE A 231 -2.92 -20.97 9.46
CA ILE A 231 -1.84 -21.74 10.12
C ILE A 231 -0.87 -22.30 9.07
N ALA A 232 -1.39 -22.91 8.00
CA ALA A 232 -0.59 -23.53 6.95
C ALA A 232 0.36 -22.55 6.25
N GLN A 233 -0.05 -21.29 6.09
CA GLN A 233 0.70 -20.25 5.40
C GLN A 233 1.62 -19.45 6.33
N ALA A 234 1.40 -19.49 7.64
CA ALA A 234 2.13 -18.68 8.61
C ALA A 234 3.66 -18.85 8.55
N PRO A 235 4.24 -20.07 8.45
CA PRO A 235 5.70 -20.23 8.46
C PRO A 235 6.42 -19.39 7.40
N GLY A 236 5.92 -19.38 6.17
CA GLY A 236 6.50 -18.59 5.07
C GLY A 236 6.37 -17.09 5.29
N ILE A 237 5.19 -16.64 5.74
CA ILE A 237 4.95 -15.23 6.03
C ILE A 237 5.92 -14.71 7.09
N LEU A 238 6.18 -15.52 8.13
CA LEU A 238 7.07 -15.16 9.23
C LEU A 238 8.56 -15.21 8.85
N ALA A 239 8.94 -16.11 7.95
CA ALA A 239 10.35 -16.30 7.59
C ALA A 239 10.82 -15.39 6.44
N ASP A 240 9.97 -15.12 5.45
CA ASP A 240 10.41 -14.53 4.18
C ASP A 240 10.23 -13.01 4.09
N TYR A 241 9.34 -12.43 4.91
CA TYR A 241 9.27 -10.97 5.06
C TYR A 241 10.26 -10.50 6.13
N PRO A 242 11.01 -9.39 5.92
CA PRO A 242 12.04 -8.92 6.84
C PRO A 242 11.47 -8.24 8.10
N TRP A 243 10.76 -8.99 8.95
CA TRP A 243 10.16 -8.49 10.20
C TRP A 243 11.17 -7.87 11.16
N HIS A 244 12.44 -8.27 11.10
CA HIS A 244 13.52 -7.68 11.90
C HIS A 244 13.70 -6.18 11.65
N GLU A 245 13.34 -5.65 10.47
CA GLU A 245 13.36 -4.21 10.20
C GLU A 245 12.29 -3.42 10.96
N VAL A 246 11.22 -4.09 11.40
CA VAL A 246 10.19 -3.48 12.26
C VAL A 246 10.70 -3.37 13.70
N GLY A 247 11.57 -4.29 14.13
CA GLY A 247 12.12 -4.34 15.48
C GLY A 247 11.03 -4.52 16.54
N ASP A 248 11.17 -3.81 17.66
CA ASP A 248 10.27 -3.93 18.83
C ASP A 248 9.03 -3.02 18.74
N ARG A 249 8.72 -2.48 17.57
CA ARG A 249 7.57 -1.57 17.40
C ARG A 249 6.24 -2.30 17.57
N ALA A 250 5.22 -1.53 17.92
CA ALA A 250 3.85 -2.02 17.94
C ALA A 250 3.28 -2.04 16.52
N ILE A 251 2.75 -3.19 16.10
CA ILE A 251 2.04 -3.35 14.82
C ILE A 251 0.53 -3.31 15.07
N LEU A 252 -0.20 -2.59 14.24
CA LEU A 252 -1.66 -2.69 14.18
C LEU A 252 -2.11 -3.53 12.99
N ASP A 253 -2.74 -4.67 13.26
CA ASP A 253 -3.34 -5.52 12.24
C ASP A 253 -4.77 -5.04 11.93
N VAL A 254 -4.95 -4.43 10.76
CA VAL A 254 -6.21 -3.85 10.30
C VAL A 254 -7.00 -4.92 9.54
N GLY A 255 -8.22 -5.19 9.99
CA GLY A 255 -9.00 -6.36 9.58
C GLY A 255 -8.42 -7.68 10.13
N GLY A 256 -7.74 -7.62 11.29
CA GLY A 256 -7.02 -8.77 11.84
C GLY A 256 -7.90 -9.91 12.37
N GLY A 257 -9.23 -9.76 12.38
CA GLY A 257 -10.15 -10.82 12.79
C GLY A 257 -9.91 -11.29 14.22
N GLY A 258 -9.77 -12.61 14.39
CA GLY A 258 -9.43 -13.23 15.68
C GLY A 258 -7.95 -13.07 16.09
N GLY A 259 -7.09 -12.47 15.25
CA GLY A 259 -5.69 -12.17 15.58
C GLY A 259 -4.70 -13.31 15.46
N GLY A 260 -5.04 -14.41 14.77
CA GLY A 260 -4.14 -15.57 14.64
C GLY A 260 -2.84 -15.27 13.89
N PHE A 261 -2.88 -14.37 12.90
CA PHE A 261 -1.68 -13.89 12.21
C PHE A 261 -0.80 -13.08 13.18
N LEU A 262 -1.36 -12.06 13.83
CA LEU A 262 -0.65 -11.26 14.82
C LEU A 262 -0.05 -12.13 15.93
N ALA A 263 -0.81 -13.09 16.47
CA ALA A 263 -0.33 -13.99 17.51
C ALA A 263 0.91 -14.79 17.06
N SER A 264 0.89 -15.31 15.83
CA SER A 264 2.01 -16.04 15.26
C SER A 264 3.23 -15.15 15.06
N LEU A 265 3.01 -13.92 14.58
CA LEU A 265 4.06 -12.91 14.39
C LEU A 265 4.73 -12.52 15.71
N LEU A 266 3.94 -12.32 16.76
CA LEU A 266 4.45 -11.96 18.08
C LEU A 266 5.23 -13.13 18.70
N ARG A 267 4.80 -14.38 18.55
CA ARG A 267 5.54 -15.55 19.05
C ARG A 267 6.94 -15.63 18.46
N GLU A 268 7.08 -15.36 17.17
CA GLU A 268 8.38 -15.40 16.47
C GLU A 268 9.26 -14.18 16.72
N ASN A 269 8.67 -13.05 17.16
CA ASN A 269 9.38 -11.79 17.40
C ASN A 269 9.16 -11.32 18.85
N PRO A 270 9.88 -11.84 19.87
CA PRO A 270 9.54 -11.64 21.28
C PRO A 270 9.47 -10.18 21.77
N GLY A 271 10.23 -9.26 21.17
CA GLY A 271 10.23 -7.84 21.55
C GLY A 271 9.09 -7.01 20.94
N MET A 272 8.42 -7.54 19.91
CA MET A 272 7.35 -6.84 19.20
C MET A 272 6.06 -6.75 20.04
N LYS A 273 5.28 -5.69 19.84
CA LYS A 273 3.93 -5.55 20.43
C LYS A 273 2.86 -5.49 19.33
N GLY A 274 1.62 -5.72 19.70
CA GLY A 274 0.53 -5.83 18.73
C GLY A 274 -0.74 -5.07 19.12
N GLY A 275 -1.58 -4.89 18.12
CA GLY A 275 -2.96 -4.46 18.22
C GLY A 275 -3.78 -5.00 17.05
N ILE A 276 -5.09 -5.04 17.23
CA ILE A 276 -6.04 -5.43 16.20
C ILE A 276 -7.05 -4.30 16.05
N PHE A 277 -7.31 -3.90 14.81
CA PHE A 277 -8.38 -2.99 14.47
C PHE A 277 -9.37 -3.69 13.54
N ASP A 278 -10.61 -3.86 13.99
CA ASP A 278 -11.66 -4.57 13.28
C ASP A 278 -13.04 -4.07 13.74
N LEU A 279 -14.13 -4.60 13.16
CA LEU A 279 -15.48 -4.27 13.57
C LEU A 279 -15.69 -4.53 15.08
N PRO A 280 -16.51 -3.72 15.78
CA PRO A 280 -16.73 -3.88 17.22
C PRO A 280 -17.16 -5.28 17.66
N ARG A 281 -17.94 -5.99 16.83
CA ARG A 281 -18.34 -7.39 17.09
C ARG A 281 -17.17 -8.36 17.03
N THR A 282 -16.26 -8.17 16.09
CA THR A 282 -15.05 -8.99 15.90
C THR A 282 -14.08 -8.77 17.05
N ILE A 283 -13.89 -7.52 17.46
CA ILE A 283 -13.02 -7.17 18.57
C ILE A 283 -13.49 -7.74 19.91
N LYS A 284 -14.81 -7.86 20.14
CA LYS A 284 -15.32 -8.59 21.32
C LYS A 284 -14.83 -10.04 21.35
N HIS A 285 -14.80 -10.70 20.20
CA HIS A 285 -14.25 -12.06 20.09
C HIS A 285 -12.72 -12.07 20.23
N ALA A 286 -12.00 -11.13 19.61
CA ALA A 286 -10.55 -11.04 19.79
C ALA A 286 -10.16 -10.83 21.28
N VAL A 287 -10.94 -10.04 22.03
CA VAL A 287 -10.75 -9.86 23.47
C VAL A 287 -10.87 -11.19 24.22
N SER A 288 -11.84 -12.06 23.89
CA SER A 288 -11.96 -13.37 24.55
C SER A 288 -10.73 -14.24 24.26
N LEU A 289 -10.20 -14.20 23.03
CA LEU A 289 -9.04 -15.01 22.64
C LEU A 289 -7.72 -14.59 23.32
N PHE A 290 -7.53 -13.29 23.57
CA PHE A 290 -6.30 -12.72 24.16
C PHE A 290 -6.36 -12.47 25.66
N HIS A 291 -7.54 -12.26 26.26
CA HIS A 291 -7.66 -11.78 27.65
C HIS A 291 -8.47 -12.69 28.58
N GLU A 292 -9.14 -13.73 28.08
CA GLU A 292 -9.76 -14.78 28.92
C GLU A 292 -8.74 -15.90 29.20
N LEU A 293 -8.79 -16.48 30.40
CA LEU A 293 -7.78 -17.44 30.89
C LEU A 293 -7.65 -18.71 30.02
N ASP A 294 -8.73 -19.11 29.36
CA ASP A 294 -8.83 -20.24 28.44
C ASP A 294 -8.65 -19.84 26.97
N GLY A 295 -8.41 -18.55 26.69
CA GLY A 295 -8.15 -18.05 25.35
C GLY A 295 -6.82 -18.58 24.78
N PRO A 296 -6.77 -18.97 23.50
CA PRO A 296 -5.59 -19.58 22.88
C PRO A 296 -4.39 -18.63 22.71
N TYR A 297 -4.57 -17.33 22.97
CA TYR A 297 -3.55 -16.29 22.89
C TYR A 297 -3.36 -15.55 24.23
N TYR A 298 -3.85 -16.12 25.34
CA TYR A 298 -3.78 -15.52 26.68
C TYR A 298 -2.33 -15.22 27.13
N GLU A 299 -1.36 -15.99 26.63
CA GLU A 299 0.06 -15.78 26.89
C GLU A 299 0.59 -14.47 26.28
N LEU A 300 -0.11 -13.91 25.28
CA LEU A 300 0.27 -12.67 24.59
C LEU A 300 -0.45 -11.42 25.13
N ARG A 301 -1.30 -11.54 26.16
CA ARG A 301 -2.13 -10.45 26.70
C ARG A 301 -1.37 -9.16 27.06
N ASP A 302 -0.14 -9.30 27.55
CA ASP A 302 0.70 -8.16 27.96
C ASP A 302 1.35 -7.45 26.75
N ARG A 303 1.46 -8.17 25.62
CA ARG A 303 2.00 -7.67 24.34
C ARG A 303 0.91 -7.17 23.40
N VAL A 304 -0.33 -7.60 23.62
CA VAL A 304 -1.55 -7.10 22.96
C VAL A 304 -2.48 -6.52 24.04
N PRO A 305 -2.14 -5.34 24.60
CA PRO A 305 -2.92 -4.76 25.67
C PRO A 305 -4.34 -4.49 25.19
N ARG A 306 -5.32 -4.56 26.10
CA ARG A 306 -6.74 -4.38 25.76
C ARG A 306 -7.03 -3.03 25.08
N ALA A 307 -6.23 -2.01 25.34
CA ALA A 307 -6.31 -0.70 24.67
C ALA A 307 -5.95 -0.74 23.18
N ASN A 308 -5.21 -1.76 22.74
CA ASN A 308 -4.82 -1.99 21.35
C ASN A 308 -5.76 -2.97 20.63
N LEU A 309 -6.84 -3.42 21.28
CA LEU A 309 -7.94 -4.16 20.65
C LEU A 309 -9.07 -3.16 20.37
N ILE A 310 -9.07 -2.60 19.18
CA ILE A 310 -9.79 -1.36 18.86
C ILE A 310 -10.94 -1.68 17.90
N GLY A 311 -12.17 -1.41 18.33
CA GLY A 311 -13.37 -1.56 17.50
C GLY A 311 -13.61 -0.33 16.63
N GLY A 312 -13.81 -0.53 15.33
CA GLY A 312 -14.18 0.55 14.41
C GLY A 312 -14.35 0.08 12.97
N ASP A 313 -14.41 1.04 12.06
CA ASP A 313 -14.58 0.83 10.61
C ASP A 313 -13.47 1.57 9.87
N PHE A 314 -12.63 0.83 9.15
CA PHE A 314 -11.48 1.38 8.40
C PHE A 314 -11.90 2.24 7.21
N LEU A 315 -13.15 2.15 6.74
CA LEU A 315 -13.68 3.06 5.72
C LEU A 315 -13.93 4.46 6.31
N GLN A 316 -14.14 4.53 7.62
CA GLN A 316 -14.40 5.77 8.34
C GLN A 316 -13.11 6.35 8.94
N SER A 317 -12.38 5.56 9.73
CA SER A 317 -11.18 6.01 10.44
C SER A 317 -10.24 4.85 10.78
N VAL A 318 -8.95 5.14 10.93
CA VAL A 318 -7.93 4.17 11.34
C VAL A 318 -7.12 4.73 12.51
N PRO A 319 -6.88 3.97 13.60
CA PRO A 319 -6.04 4.41 14.71
C PRO A 319 -4.59 4.69 14.31
N ALA A 320 -3.94 5.66 14.95
CA ALA A 320 -2.58 6.06 14.63
C ALA A 320 -1.52 5.07 15.16
N PHE A 321 -0.74 4.50 14.26
CA PHE A 321 0.37 3.56 14.50
C PHE A 321 1.52 3.84 13.54
N GLU A 322 2.72 3.37 13.88
CA GLU A 322 3.90 3.47 13.01
C GLU A 322 3.90 2.36 11.94
N VAL A 323 3.43 1.15 12.28
CA VAL A 323 3.43 -0.02 11.39
C VAL A 323 2.05 -0.66 11.36
N TYR A 324 1.56 -0.93 10.15
CA TYR A 324 0.29 -1.58 9.90
C TYR A 324 0.48 -2.88 9.12
N THR A 325 -0.41 -3.84 9.34
CA THR A 325 -0.58 -5.02 8.47
C THR A 325 -2.04 -5.13 8.02
N MET A 326 -2.26 -5.68 6.84
CA MET A 326 -3.58 -6.11 6.35
C MET A 326 -3.42 -7.43 5.62
N LYS A 327 -4.17 -8.46 6.00
CA LYS A 327 -4.05 -9.79 5.41
C LYS A 327 -5.40 -10.32 4.96
N TRP A 328 -5.56 -10.59 3.67
CA TRP A 328 -6.83 -11.03 3.06
C TRP A 328 -7.99 -10.10 3.44
N VAL A 329 -7.83 -8.81 3.12
CA VAL A 329 -8.83 -7.78 3.38
C VAL A 329 -9.10 -6.98 2.12
N LEU A 330 -8.07 -6.42 1.49
CA LEU A 330 -8.21 -5.50 0.36
C LEU A 330 -8.70 -6.21 -0.91
N HIS A 331 -8.58 -7.54 -1.00
CA HIS A 331 -9.15 -8.32 -2.10
C HIS A 331 -10.68 -8.44 -2.07
N ASP A 332 -11.32 -8.18 -0.93
CA ASP A 332 -12.79 -8.17 -0.80
C ASP A 332 -13.41 -6.92 -1.44
N TRP A 333 -12.59 -5.90 -1.73
CA TRP A 333 -13.05 -4.56 -2.11
C TRP A 333 -12.66 -4.18 -3.53
N LYS A 334 -13.47 -3.30 -4.13
CA LYS A 334 -13.14 -2.65 -5.41
C LYS A 334 -12.20 -1.46 -5.19
N ASP A 335 -11.58 -1.02 -6.28
CA ASP A 335 -10.51 -0.01 -6.25
C ASP A 335 -10.89 1.31 -5.55
N PRO A 336 -12.10 1.88 -5.68
CA PRO A 336 -12.48 3.10 -4.95
C PRO A 336 -12.44 2.93 -3.42
N ASP A 337 -12.86 1.78 -2.92
CA ASP A 337 -12.85 1.46 -1.49
C ASP A 337 -11.42 1.19 -1.02
N VAL A 338 -10.63 0.43 -1.82
CA VAL A 338 -9.20 0.21 -1.52
C VAL A 338 -8.43 1.53 -1.43
N LEU A 339 -8.65 2.47 -2.36
CA LEU A 339 -8.05 3.81 -2.30
C LEU A 339 -8.47 4.56 -1.04
N THR A 340 -9.74 4.45 -0.65
CA THR A 340 -10.24 5.06 0.60
C THR A 340 -9.49 4.49 1.81
N ILE A 341 -9.39 3.17 1.91
CA ILE A 341 -8.69 2.47 3.00
C ILE A 341 -7.21 2.88 3.05
N LEU A 342 -6.50 2.78 1.92
CA LEU A 342 -5.07 3.10 1.84
C LEU A 342 -4.79 4.57 2.22
N ARG A 343 -5.65 5.52 1.80
CA ARG A 343 -5.53 6.94 2.17
C ARG A 343 -5.79 7.17 3.66
N ARG A 344 -6.75 6.46 4.26
CA ARG A 344 -7.03 6.56 5.71
C ARG A 344 -5.86 6.03 6.54
N ILE A 345 -5.29 4.89 6.16
CA ILE A 345 -4.08 4.37 6.80
C ILE A 345 -2.92 5.35 6.60
N ARG A 346 -2.76 5.92 5.40
CA ARG A 346 -1.71 6.91 5.12
C ARG A 346 -1.79 8.14 6.01
N ALA A 347 -3.01 8.63 6.24
CA ALA A 347 -3.29 9.80 7.08
C ALA A 347 -3.11 9.51 8.58
N ALA A 348 -3.40 8.29 9.03
CA ALA A 348 -3.22 7.85 10.41
C ALA A 348 -1.76 7.47 10.76
N LEU A 349 -0.95 7.19 9.73
CA LEU A 349 0.44 6.75 9.88
C LEU A 349 1.28 7.74 10.70
N ILE A 350 1.84 7.25 11.82
CA ILE A 350 2.85 7.98 12.57
C ILE A 350 4.16 7.90 11.77
N PRO A 351 4.73 9.03 11.32
CA PRO A 351 5.95 9.03 10.53
C PRO A 351 7.17 8.66 11.38
N GLY A 352 8.04 7.84 10.80
CA GLY A 352 9.19 7.24 11.46
C GLY A 352 10.02 6.39 10.50
N PRO A 353 11.25 6.01 10.88
CA PRO A 353 12.19 5.31 10.00
C PRO A 353 11.73 3.90 9.62
N VAL A 354 10.78 3.32 10.36
CA VAL A 354 10.24 1.99 10.07
C VAL A 354 8.78 2.03 9.61
N SER A 355 8.22 3.24 9.41
CA SER A 355 6.81 3.41 9.05
C SER A 355 6.46 2.71 7.75
N ARG A 356 5.44 1.85 7.80
CA ARG A 356 5.03 1.03 6.66
C ARG A 356 3.62 0.47 6.83
N LEU A 357 3.03 0.08 5.72
CA LEU A 357 1.89 -0.83 5.66
C LEU A 357 2.34 -2.08 4.91
N VAL A 358 2.22 -3.26 5.54
CA VAL A 358 2.48 -4.54 4.88
C VAL A 358 1.15 -5.17 4.50
N VAL A 359 0.90 -5.22 3.18
CA VAL A 359 -0.30 -5.86 2.63
C VAL A 359 0.04 -7.31 2.27
N LEU A 360 -0.65 -8.25 2.90
CA LEU A 360 -0.52 -9.69 2.68
C LEU A 360 -1.68 -10.17 1.82
N GLU A 361 -1.51 -10.05 0.51
CA GLU A 361 -2.52 -10.37 -0.50
C GLU A 361 -1.90 -11.19 -1.62
N SER A 362 -2.74 -11.89 -2.38
CA SER A 362 -2.29 -12.58 -3.58
C SER A 362 -1.96 -11.57 -4.70
N ILE A 363 -1.02 -11.93 -5.56
CA ILE A 363 -0.69 -11.18 -6.77
C ILE A 363 -1.01 -12.05 -7.96
N LEU A 364 -1.79 -11.52 -8.89
CA LEU A 364 -2.10 -12.18 -10.14
C LEU A 364 -0.81 -12.48 -10.90
N SER A 365 -0.59 -13.76 -11.18
CA SER A 365 0.55 -14.26 -11.93
C SER A 365 0.13 -15.30 -12.96
N ASP A 366 0.90 -15.41 -14.04
CA ASP A 366 0.66 -16.36 -15.13
C ASP A 366 1.28 -17.74 -14.85
N GLY A 367 1.10 -18.66 -15.80
CA GLY A 367 1.68 -20.01 -15.75
C GLY A 367 1.00 -20.94 -14.73
N GLN A 368 1.51 -22.17 -14.67
CA GLN A 368 0.94 -23.21 -13.82
C GLN A 368 1.12 -22.91 -12.33
N MET A 369 2.26 -22.34 -11.95
CA MET A 369 2.54 -21.97 -10.56
C MET A 369 1.67 -20.82 -10.05
N GLY A 370 1.23 -19.92 -10.94
CA GLY A 370 0.34 -18.80 -10.60
C GLY A 370 -1.16 -19.14 -10.53
N ARG A 371 -1.56 -20.40 -10.76
CA ARG A 371 -3.00 -20.75 -10.89
C ARG A 371 -3.86 -20.41 -9.67
N LEU A 372 -3.30 -20.46 -8.46
CA LEU A 372 -4.07 -20.21 -7.24
C LEU A 372 -4.49 -18.75 -7.10
N SER A 373 -3.70 -17.78 -7.56
CA SER A 373 -4.11 -16.36 -7.55
C SER A 373 -5.33 -16.15 -8.44
N ARG A 374 -5.40 -16.85 -9.58
CA ARG A 374 -6.53 -16.77 -10.52
C ARG A 374 -7.78 -17.45 -9.98
N TYR A 375 -7.64 -18.57 -9.26
CA TYR A 375 -8.77 -19.17 -8.54
C TYR A 375 -9.24 -18.29 -7.38
N GLY A 376 -8.31 -17.65 -6.67
CA GLY A 376 -8.63 -16.63 -5.66
C GLY A 376 -9.48 -15.51 -6.22
N ASP A 377 -9.10 -14.98 -7.39
CA ASP A 377 -9.82 -13.91 -8.09
C ASP A 377 -11.27 -14.27 -8.39
N ILE A 378 -11.49 -15.45 -9.00
CA ILE A 378 -12.84 -15.95 -9.27
C ILE A 378 -13.63 -16.18 -7.97
N ASN A 379 -12.99 -16.71 -6.93
CA ASN A 379 -13.64 -16.88 -5.63
C ASN A 379 -14.10 -15.53 -5.08
N MET A 380 -13.24 -14.51 -5.06
CA MET A 380 -13.60 -13.18 -4.56
C MET A 380 -14.69 -12.51 -5.38
N MET A 381 -14.62 -12.64 -6.71
CA MET A 381 -15.68 -12.18 -7.61
C MET A 381 -17.03 -12.84 -7.26
N MET A 382 -17.06 -14.17 -7.06
CA MET A 382 -18.31 -14.89 -6.86
C MET A 382 -18.83 -14.86 -5.41
N THR A 383 -18.03 -14.47 -4.41
CA THR A 383 -18.46 -14.45 -3.00
C THR A 383 -18.65 -13.06 -2.41
N ALA A 384 -17.83 -12.09 -2.81
CA ALA A 384 -17.74 -10.78 -2.16
C ALA A 384 -17.82 -9.59 -3.14
N ASN A 385 -17.99 -9.85 -4.44
CA ASN A 385 -17.76 -8.84 -5.49
C ASN A 385 -16.35 -8.22 -5.41
N GLY A 386 -15.41 -8.97 -4.87
CA GLY A 386 -14.01 -8.59 -4.71
C GLY A 386 -13.21 -8.79 -6.00
N GLN A 387 -11.89 -8.70 -5.89
CA GLN A 387 -10.93 -9.04 -6.94
C GLN A 387 -9.51 -9.16 -6.40
N GLU A 388 -8.74 -10.06 -7.00
CA GLU A 388 -7.28 -10.06 -6.89
C GLU A 388 -6.67 -9.04 -7.87
N ARG A 389 -5.41 -8.67 -7.66
CA ARG A 389 -4.76 -7.61 -8.45
C ARG A 389 -3.39 -8.02 -8.95
N SER A 390 -3.02 -7.52 -10.12
CA SER A 390 -1.67 -7.61 -10.65
C SER A 390 -0.72 -6.66 -9.90
N GLU A 391 0.58 -6.90 -10.01
CA GLU A 391 1.60 -6.00 -9.47
C GLU A 391 1.44 -4.55 -9.98
N ALA A 392 1.11 -4.38 -11.27
CA ALA A 392 0.91 -3.06 -11.87
C ALA A 392 -0.25 -2.30 -11.21
N GLN A 393 -1.38 -2.99 -10.96
CA GLN A 393 -2.53 -2.41 -10.27
C GLN A 393 -2.20 -2.06 -8.81
N TRP A 394 -1.47 -2.93 -8.09
CA TRP A 394 -1.02 -2.63 -6.72
C TRP A 394 -0.13 -1.39 -6.67
N ARG A 395 0.83 -1.27 -7.60
CA ARG A 395 1.72 -0.10 -7.69
C ARG A 395 0.94 1.18 -7.99
N GLN A 396 -0.05 1.10 -8.88
CA GLN A 396 -0.91 2.23 -9.20
C GLN A 396 -1.74 2.68 -7.98
N LEU A 397 -2.45 1.75 -7.33
CA LEU A 397 -3.27 2.05 -6.14
C LEU A 397 -2.44 2.62 -4.99
N ALA A 398 -1.25 2.07 -4.76
CA ALA A 398 -0.32 2.58 -3.77
C ALA A 398 0.05 4.05 -4.07
N ALA A 399 0.48 4.34 -5.30
CA ALA A 399 0.89 5.69 -5.70
C ALA A 399 -0.26 6.70 -5.57
N GLU A 400 -1.46 6.35 -6.03
CA GLU A 400 -2.67 7.20 -5.92
C GLU A 400 -3.13 7.43 -4.47
N ALA A 401 -2.66 6.61 -3.53
CA ALA A 401 -2.93 6.74 -2.10
C ALA A 401 -1.74 7.31 -1.29
N GLY A 402 -0.67 7.78 -1.96
CA GLY A 402 0.49 8.40 -1.30
C GLY A 402 1.50 7.40 -0.72
N TRP A 403 1.51 6.17 -1.24
CA TRP A 403 2.41 5.08 -0.88
C TRP A 403 3.33 4.71 -2.05
N GLN A 404 4.52 4.23 -1.73
CA GLN A 404 5.43 3.59 -2.67
C GLN A 404 5.51 2.12 -2.33
N VAL A 405 5.33 1.26 -3.33
CA VAL A 405 5.68 -0.16 -3.21
C VAL A 405 7.21 -0.26 -3.16
N HIS A 406 7.78 -0.44 -1.97
CA HIS A 406 9.20 -0.60 -1.76
C HIS A 406 9.70 -1.93 -2.29
N SER A 407 8.98 -3.02 -1.97
CA SER A 407 9.29 -4.37 -2.43
C SER A 407 8.05 -5.26 -2.33
N ILE A 408 8.07 -6.34 -3.10
CA ILE A 408 7.08 -7.41 -3.05
C ILE A 408 7.85 -8.69 -2.77
N TYR A 409 7.53 -9.34 -1.65
CA TYR A 409 8.20 -10.56 -1.21
C TYR A 409 7.30 -11.77 -1.49
N PRO A 410 7.73 -12.70 -2.36
CA PRO A 410 7.15 -14.03 -2.43
C PRO A 410 7.38 -14.75 -1.11
N LEU A 411 6.37 -15.45 -0.60
CA LEU A 411 6.41 -16.11 0.71
C LEU A 411 6.19 -17.61 0.50
N ARG A 412 7.16 -18.44 0.90
CA ARG A 412 7.14 -19.88 0.67
C ARG A 412 5.96 -20.53 1.37
N ARG A 413 5.23 -21.42 0.70
CA ARG A 413 3.99 -22.04 1.21
C ARG A 413 2.85 -21.08 1.56
N ALA A 414 2.95 -19.81 1.20
CA ALA A 414 1.83 -18.89 1.29
C ALA A 414 1.27 -18.62 -0.10
N TRP A 415 -0.04 -18.40 -0.17
CA TRP A 415 -0.67 -17.92 -1.41
C TRP A 415 -0.56 -16.40 -1.55
N VAL A 416 -0.37 -15.71 -0.43
CA VAL A 416 -0.12 -14.27 -0.39
C VAL A 416 1.35 -13.95 -0.65
N CYS A 417 1.58 -12.78 -1.23
CA CYS A 417 2.85 -12.07 -1.17
C CYS A 417 2.79 -11.00 -0.07
N ALA A 418 3.94 -10.56 0.43
CA ALA A 418 4.02 -9.36 1.26
C ALA A 418 4.36 -8.16 0.38
N ILE A 419 3.40 -7.26 0.21
CA ILE A 419 3.55 -6.00 -0.52
C ILE A 419 3.92 -4.94 0.52
N ASP A 420 5.18 -4.52 0.50
CA ASP A 420 5.71 -3.55 1.45
C ASP A 420 5.48 -2.12 0.94
N LEU A 421 4.50 -1.44 1.54
CA LEU A 421 4.17 -0.06 1.23
C LEU A 421 4.86 0.88 2.21
N ARG A 422 5.72 1.74 1.67
CA ARG A 422 6.38 2.83 2.41
C ARG A 422 5.69 4.15 2.08
N PRO A 423 5.58 5.08 3.05
CA PRO A 423 5.08 6.40 2.74
C PRO A 423 5.96 6.99 1.64
N MET A 424 5.36 7.47 0.54
CA MET A 424 6.16 8.17 -0.47
C MET A 424 6.89 9.32 0.21
N GLU A 425 8.21 9.38 0.03
CA GLU A 425 8.97 10.58 0.36
C GLU A 425 8.45 11.69 -0.53
N VAL A 426 7.70 12.58 0.09
CA VAL A 426 7.19 13.75 -0.56
C VAL A 426 8.39 14.69 -0.75
N SER A 427 8.92 14.79 -1.97
CA SER A 427 10.00 15.73 -2.26
C SER A 427 9.50 17.15 -2.00
N ASN A 428 9.84 17.68 -0.83
CA ASN A 428 9.42 19.00 -0.41
C ASN A 428 9.96 20.04 -1.38
N GLY A 429 9.02 20.78 -1.97
CA GLY A 429 9.31 21.84 -2.92
C GLY A 429 9.65 21.35 -4.33
N ALA A 430 9.22 20.17 -4.78
CA ALA A 430 9.36 19.81 -6.19
C ALA A 430 8.80 20.92 -7.11
N VAL A 431 9.51 21.22 -8.20
CA VAL A 431 9.18 22.32 -9.11
C VAL A 431 8.36 21.78 -10.27
N VAL A 432 7.15 22.32 -10.46
CA VAL A 432 6.21 21.99 -11.53
C VAL A 432 5.80 23.26 -12.28
N TRP A 433 5.00 23.14 -13.34
CA TRP A 433 4.58 24.27 -14.18
C TRP A 433 3.06 24.31 -14.32
N GLY A 434 2.48 25.51 -14.27
CA GLY A 434 1.06 25.75 -14.54
C GLY A 434 0.12 25.41 -13.37
N ASP A 435 -1.15 25.13 -13.68
CA ASP A 435 -2.08 24.63 -12.68
C ASP A 435 -1.98 23.10 -12.57
N VAL A 436 -1.78 22.59 -11.36
CA VAL A 436 -1.66 21.15 -11.08
C VAL A 436 -2.72 20.72 -10.09
N GLU A 437 -3.24 19.50 -10.21
CA GLU A 437 -4.21 18.98 -9.25
C GLU A 437 -3.59 18.83 -7.84
N TYR A 438 -4.43 18.97 -6.82
CA TYR A 438 -3.99 18.79 -5.45
C TYR A 438 -3.68 17.31 -5.19
N ASP A 439 -2.46 17.03 -4.72
CA ASP A 439 -1.95 15.67 -4.51
C ASP A 439 -1.62 15.37 -3.04
N GLY A 440 -2.20 16.13 -2.11
CA GLY A 440 -1.86 16.07 -0.69
C GLY A 440 -0.76 17.05 -0.26
N ARG A 441 -0.21 17.83 -1.19
CA ARG A 441 0.75 18.91 -0.92
C ARG A 441 0.14 20.29 -1.17
N VAL A 442 0.54 21.26 -0.35
CA VAL A 442 0.22 22.67 -0.61
C VAL A 442 0.96 23.11 -1.87
N ILE A 443 0.23 23.66 -2.84
CA ILE A 443 0.80 24.18 -4.08
C ILE A 443 1.06 25.67 -3.88
N LEU A 444 2.34 26.05 -3.85
CA LEU A 444 2.78 27.43 -3.79
C LEU A 444 3.05 27.93 -5.21
N TYR A 445 2.26 28.90 -5.68
CA TYR A 445 2.46 29.48 -7.01
C TYR A 445 3.56 30.54 -6.97
N ILE A 446 4.52 30.41 -7.88
CA ILE A 446 5.72 31.25 -7.95
C ILE A 446 5.97 31.71 -9.39
N ILE A 447 6.74 32.78 -9.56
CA ILE A 447 7.25 33.19 -10.88
C ILE A 447 8.75 32.87 -10.99
N LYS A 448 9.23 32.71 -12.22
CA LYS A 448 10.64 32.39 -12.51
C LYS A 448 11.61 33.35 -11.82
N GLY A 449 12.59 32.80 -11.11
CA GLY A 449 13.63 33.56 -10.41
C GLY A 449 13.16 34.39 -9.21
N ALA A 450 11.91 34.23 -8.76
CA ALA A 450 11.43 34.88 -7.54
C ALA A 450 11.55 33.96 -6.32
N SER A 451 11.85 34.57 -5.18
CA SER A 451 11.76 33.94 -3.85
C SER A 451 10.51 34.47 -3.13
N PRO A 452 9.31 33.91 -3.33
CA PRO A 452 8.16 34.35 -2.56
C PRO A 452 8.32 33.98 -1.09
N ILE A 453 7.78 34.83 -0.24
CA ILE A 453 7.75 34.68 1.23
C ILE A 453 7.16 33.30 1.65
N GLY A 454 6.26 32.73 0.84
CA GLY A 454 5.71 31.38 1.06
C GLY A 454 6.75 30.25 0.97
N VAL A 455 7.79 30.36 0.13
CA VAL A 455 8.86 29.35 0.03
C VAL A 455 9.73 29.38 1.28
N LEU A 456 10.05 30.57 1.76
CA LEU A 456 10.77 30.74 3.02
C LEU A 456 9.97 30.15 4.18
N ARG A 457 8.66 30.35 4.20
CA ARG A 457 7.79 29.75 5.21
C ARG A 457 7.78 28.22 5.13
N ALA A 458 7.71 27.66 3.93
CA ALA A 458 7.75 26.23 3.71
C ALA A 458 9.07 25.60 4.17
N GLU A 459 10.19 26.28 3.95
CA GLU A 459 11.50 25.83 4.42
C GLU A 459 11.69 25.96 5.94
N GLU A 460 11.03 26.92 6.59
CA GLU A 460 11.07 27.06 8.05
C GLU A 460 10.20 26.01 8.77
N LEU A 461 9.08 25.61 8.17
CA LEU A 461 8.14 24.65 8.77
C LEU A 461 8.28 23.21 8.26
N GLN A 462 8.98 23.00 7.15
CA GLN A 462 9.19 21.69 6.53
C GLN A 462 7.89 20.91 6.21
N PHE A 463 6.80 21.62 5.87
CA PHE A 463 5.54 20.97 5.50
C PHE A 463 5.53 20.46 4.04
N PRO A 464 4.70 19.44 3.70
CA PRO A 464 4.51 18.94 2.34
C PRO A 464 4.06 20.01 1.34
N HIS A 465 4.89 20.33 0.35
CA HIS A 465 4.56 21.37 -0.63
C HIS A 465 5.15 21.14 -2.04
N LEU A 466 4.51 21.77 -3.03
CA LEU A 466 4.96 21.92 -4.41
C LEU A 466 5.25 23.39 -4.72
N LEU A 467 6.23 23.63 -5.58
CA LEU A 467 6.48 24.95 -6.17
C LEU A 467 5.98 24.93 -7.62
N SER A 468 4.85 25.57 -7.89
CA SER A 468 4.35 25.67 -9.27
C SER A 468 4.76 26.99 -9.91
N VAL A 469 5.57 26.91 -10.96
CA VAL A 469 6.00 28.07 -11.75
C VAL A 469 4.90 28.45 -12.74
N ILE A 470 4.48 29.71 -12.71
CA ILE A 470 3.37 30.23 -13.53
C ILE A 470 3.81 31.39 -14.43
N ASP A 471 3.08 31.58 -15.53
CA ASP A 471 3.09 32.84 -16.29
C ASP A 471 1.89 33.68 -15.85
N THR A 472 2.15 34.88 -15.32
CA THR A 472 1.10 35.80 -14.82
C THR A 472 0.16 36.28 -15.93
N ARG A 473 0.48 36.00 -17.20
CA ARG A 473 -0.37 36.32 -18.36
C ARG A 473 -1.37 35.23 -18.69
N ASP A 474 -1.27 34.05 -18.09
CA ASP A 474 -2.22 32.98 -18.32
C ASP A 474 -3.61 33.34 -17.78
N GLU A 475 -4.67 33.02 -18.51
CA GLU A 475 -6.04 33.36 -18.11
C GLU A 475 -6.55 32.50 -16.95
N TRP A 476 -6.15 31.23 -16.88
CA TRP A 476 -6.60 30.30 -15.84
C TRP A 476 -6.25 30.80 -14.43
N PHE A 477 -5.18 31.59 -14.29
CA PHE A 477 -4.70 32.07 -13.01
C PHE A 477 -5.64 33.10 -12.36
N TYR A 478 -6.61 33.67 -13.09
CA TYR A 478 -7.68 34.47 -12.48
C TYR A 478 -8.52 33.69 -11.47
N SER A 479 -8.63 32.37 -11.64
CA SER A 479 -9.32 31.50 -10.69
C SER A 479 -8.57 31.35 -9.36
N ILE A 480 -7.27 31.65 -9.34
CA ILE A 480 -6.40 31.58 -8.16
C ILE A 480 -6.17 32.98 -7.55
N HIS A 481 -5.93 33.99 -8.38
CA HIS A 481 -5.67 35.36 -7.94
C HIS A 481 -6.35 36.38 -8.85
N PRO A 482 -7.15 37.34 -8.32
CA PRO A 482 -7.95 38.27 -9.13
C PRO A 482 -7.12 39.18 -10.04
N GLU A 483 -5.91 39.56 -9.62
CA GLU A 483 -4.94 40.31 -10.45
C GLU A 483 -3.81 39.46 -11.06
N ARG A 484 -3.88 38.12 -10.94
CA ARG A 484 -2.84 37.20 -11.42
C ARG A 484 -1.44 37.48 -10.85
N MET A 485 -1.36 37.76 -9.55
CA MET A 485 -0.12 38.06 -8.85
C MET A 485 0.29 36.92 -7.91
N VAL A 486 1.58 36.85 -7.61
CA VAL A 486 2.16 35.99 -6.57
C VAL A 486 2.60 36.85 -5.37
N PRO A 487 2.62 36.31 -4.15
CA PRO A 487 2.30 34.92 -3.78
C PRO A 487 0.80 34.61 -3.77
N SER A 488 0.47 33.39 -4.15
CA SER A 488 -0.82 32.73 -3.96
C SER A 488 -0.58 31.24 -3.76
N LEU A 489 -1.55 30.54 -3.16
CA LEU A 489 -1.46 29.10 -2.92
C LEU A 489 -2.79 28.40 -3.14
N LYS A 490 -2.70 27.09 -3.40
CA LYS A 490 -3.82 26.16 -3.45
C LYS A 490 -3.55 25.02 -2.47
N ASP A 491 -4.56 24.67 -1.69
CA ASP A 491 -4.55 23.56 -0.72
C ASP A 491 -5.93 22.88 -0.71
N GLN A 492 -6.08 21.83 0.09
CA GLN A 492 -7.36 21.20 0.40
C GLN A 492 -7.54 21.09 1.91
N ASP A 493 -8.72 21.45 2.40
CA ASP A 493 -9.06 21.27 3.81
C ASP A 493 -9.05 19.76 4.15
N PRO A 494 -8.32 19.31 5.19
CA PRO A 494 -8.17 17.88 5.47
C PRO A 494 -9.40 17.29 6.15
N VAL A 495 -10.30 18.13 6.67
CA VAL A 495 -11.53 17.73 7.36
C VAL A 495 -12.68 17.72 6.36
N THR A 496 -12.86 18.80 5.59
CA THR A 496 -14.00 18.94 4.67
C THR A 496 -13.69 18.48 3.25
N SER A 497 -12.41 18.29 2.90
CA SER A 497 -11.94 18.03 1.53
C SER A 497 -12.27 19.15 0.54
N GLU A 498 -12.65 20.34 1.03
CA GLU A 498 -12.95 21.48 0.18
C GLU A 498 -11.66 22.12 -0.35
N LYS A 499 -11.73 22.61 -1.59
CA LYS A 499 -10.63 23.33 -2.24
C LYS A 499 -10.40 24.66 -1.51
N VAL A 500 -9.15 24.92 -1.12
CA VAL A 500 -8.73 26.18 -0.52
C VAL A 500 -7.85 26.95 -1.50
N ILE A 501 -8.16 28.21 -1.71
CA ILE A 501 -7.33 29.16 -2.46
C ILE A 501 -7.07 30.35 -1.56
N VAL A 502 -5.80 30.69 -1.38
CA VAL A 502 -5.39 31.87 -0.60
C VAL A 502 -4.52 32.74 -1.48
N PHE A 503 -4.87 34.02 -1.55
CA PHE A 503 -4.09 35.05 -2.22
C PHE A 503 -3.84 36.21 -1.26
N GLU A 504 -2.86 37.05 -1.59
CA GLU A 504 -2.25 38.04 -0.70
C GLU A 504 -1.20 37.42 0.25
N SER A 505 -0.03 38.06 0.35
CA SER A 505 1.15 37.56 1.06
C SER A 505 0.98 37.35 2.56
N THR A 506 0.24 38.24 3.23
CA THR A 506 -0.06 38.15 4.67
C THR A 506 -1.06 37.05 4.93
N ALA A 507 -2.12 36.98 4.12
CA ALA A 507 -3.12 35.92 4.21
C ALA A 507 -2.49 34.54 3.96
N CYS A 508 -1.61 34.42 2.96
CA CYS A 508 -0.87 33.18 2.70
C CYS A 508 0.01 32.77 3.90
N LEU A 509 0.78 33.72 4.47
CA LEU A 509 1.61 33.46 5.64
C LEU A 509 0.77 33.02 6.85
N GLN A 510 -0.34 33.72 7.10
CA GLN A 510 -1.23 33.43 8.20
C GLN A 510 -1.89 32.06 8.02
N TYR A 511 -2.41 31.76 6.83
CA TYR A 511 -2.99 30.47 6.51
C TYR A 511 -1.99 29.33 6.76
N LEU A 512 -0.76 29.45 6.24
CA LEU A 512 0.28 28.45 6.46
C LEU A 512 0.64 28.28 7.94
N ALA A 513 0.57 29.35 8.73
CA ALA A 513 0.75 29.25 10.17
C ALA A 513 -0.44 28.54 10.84
N ASP A 514 -1.67 28.93 10.55
CA ASP A 514 -2.85 28.28 11.11
C ASP A 514 -2.91 26.78 10.76
N ARG A 515 -2.39 26.43 9.58
CA ARG A 515 -2.35 25.07 9.03
C ARG A 515 -1.25 24.19 9.65
N PHE A 516 -0.05 24.74 9.86
CA PHE A 516 1.16 23.95 10.13
C PHE A 516 1.99 24.42 11.35
N ASP A 517 1.66 25.54 11.99
CA ASP A 517 2.33 26.10 13.18
C ASP A 517 1.60 25.70 14.47
N ALA A 518 1.45 24.39 14.70
CA ALA A 518 0.61 23.87 15.79
C ALA A 518 1.04 24.34 17.21
N ASP A 519 2.32 24.65 17.41
CA ASP A 519 2.87 25.10 18.69
C ASP A 519 2.85 26.64 18.86
N GLY A 520 2.32 27.37 17.87
CA GLY A 520 2.25 28.83 17.85
C GLY A 520 3.60 29.53 17.83
N SER A 521 4.68 28.86 17.41
CA SER A 521 6.03 29.43 17.45
C SER A 521 6.19 30.67 16.57
N TRP A 522 5.45 30.76 15.46
CA TRP A 522 5.54 31.86 14.50
C TRP A 522 4.33 32.81 14.50
N SER A 523 3.15 32.28 14.78
CA SER A 523 1.90 33.02 14.88
C SER A 523 1.65 33.62 16.27
N GLY A 524 2.32 33.09 17.30
CA GLY A 524 2.13 33.46 18.70
C GLY A 524 1.32 32.42 19.47
N ARG A 525 1.71 32.18 20.72
CA ARG A 525 1.15 31.16 21.62
C ARG A 525 0.03 31.71 22.51
N THR A 526 0.04 33.01 22.75
CA THR A 526 -0.94 33.71 23.59
C THR A 526 -1.66 34.80 22.81
N ALA A 527 -2.79 35.28 23.33
CA ALA A 527 -3.52 36.40 22.71
C ALA A 527 -2.63 37.64 22.54
N THR A 528 -1.76 37.93 23.51
CA THR A 528 -0.81 39.06 23.45
C THR A 528 0.22 38.86 22.33
N GLU A 529 0.81 37.67 22.22
CA GLU A 529 1.77 37.38 21.16
C GLU A 529 1.11 37.43 19.78
N LYS A 530 -0.05 36.77 19.61
CA LYS A 530 -0.82 36.79 18.36
C LYS A 530 -1.19 38.21 17.94
N GLY A 531 -1.64 39.04 18.88
CA GLY A 531 -1.95 40.44 18.63
C GLY A 531 -0.73 41.25 18.18
N ALA A 532 0.43 41.03 18.80
CA ALA A 532 1.68 41.69 18.40
C ALA A 532 2.14 41.25 17.00
N VAL A 533 2.12 39.95 16.71
CA VAL A 533 2.49 39.41 15.38
C VAL A 533 1.59 40.00 14.31
N LEU A 534 0.26 39.89 14.49
CA LEU A 534 -0.71 40.41 13.53
C LEU A 534 -0.57 41.92 13.31
N ALA A 535 -0.37 42.70 14.37
CA ALA A 535 -0.21 44.15 14.26
C ALA A 535 1.02 44.53 13.40
N TRP A 536 2.17 43.93 13.67
CA TRP A 536 3.40 44.21 12.91
C TRP A 536 3.33 43.66 11.49
N THR A 537 2.79 42.47 11.27
CA THR A 537 2.60 41.92 9.93
C THR A 537 1.65 42.80 9.11
N ALA A 538 0.49 43.18 9.66
CA ALA A 538 -0.45 44.06 8.96
C ALA A 538 0.12 45.46 8.70
N TYR A 539 0.94 45.98 9.62
CA TYR A 539 1.64 47.25 9.42
C TYR A 539 2.63 47.18 8.24
N GLN A 540 3.31 46.06 8.05
CA GLN A 540 4.17 45.82 6.89
C GLN A 540 3.38 45.90 5.58
N THR A 541 2.24 45.21 5.53
CA THR A 541 1.35 45.09 4.37
C THR A 541 0.76 46.43 3.98
N ALA A 542 0.40 47.27 4.95
CA ALA A 542 -0.15 48.60 4.71
C ALA A 542 0.93 49.69 4.54
N GLY A 543 2.18 49.42 4.90
CA GLY A 543 3.25 50.40 5.01
C GLY A 543 4.44 50.12 4.09
N LEU A 544 5.52 49.56 4.66
CA LEU A 544 6.80 49.38 3.98
C LEU A 544 6.68 48.58 2.68
N GLY A 545 5.94 47.48 2.67
CA GLY A 545 5.82 46.57 1.52
C GLY A 545 5.36 47.27 0.23
N PRO A 546 4.14 47.84 0.19
CA PRO A 546 3.65 48.55 -1.00
C PRO A 546 4.47 49.81 -1.30
N THR A 547 4.90 50.56 -0.28
CA THR A 547 5.66 51.81 -0.48
C THR A 547 6.98 51.56 -1.19
N ALA A 548 7.75 50.57 -0.73
CA ALA A 548 9.03 50.20 -1.34
C ALA A 548 8.85 49.59 -2.74
N LYS A 549 7.81 48.78 -2.94
CA LYS A 549 7.49 48.17 -4.24
C LYS A 549 7.11 49.22 -5.30
N TYR A 550 6.21 50.15 -4.96
CA TYR A 550 5.83 51.23 -5.88
C TYR A 550 6.99 52.17 -6.15
N TRP A 551 7.83 52.44 -5.15
CA TRP A 551 9.03 53.22 -5.38
C TRP A 551 9.95 52.58 -6.43
N LEU A 552 10.25 51.28 -6.30
CA LEU A 552 11.01 50.51 -7.30
C LEU A 552 10.37 50.59 -8.69
N TYR A 553 9.05 50.44 -8.73
CA TYR A 553 8.28 50.50 -9.97
C TYR A 553 8.43 51.87 -10.66
N PHE A 554 8.21 52.98 -9.95
CA PHE A 554 8.38 54.31 -10.52
C PHE A 554 9.84 54.68 -10.83
N MET A 555 10.80 54.10 -10.12
CA MET A 555 12.23 54.32 -10.37
C MET A 555 12.72 53.63 -11.66
N ARG A 556 12.27 52.38 -11.93
CA ARG A 556 12.87 51.54 -12.98
C ARG A 556 11.89 50.94 -14.00
N GLY A 557 10.60 50.95 -13.72
CA GLY A 557 9.62 50.14 -14.45
C GLY A 557 8.38 50.87 -14.94
N TYR A 558 8.22 52.17 -14.65
CA TYR A 558 7.04 52.94 -15.05
C TYR A 558 7.22 53.57 -16.44
N PRO A 559 6.21 53.53 -17.34
CA PRO A 559 5.07 52.62 -17.28
C PRO A 559 5.49 51.18 -17.61
N THR A 560 6.61 51.01 -18.33
CA THR A 560 7.23 49.71 -18.61
C THR A 560 8.76 49.77 -18.44
N ARG A 561 9.40 48.63 -18.18
CA ARG A 561 10.87 48.54 -18.10
C ARG A 561 11.59 48.81 -19.42
N ALA A 562 10.92 48.58 -20.55
CA ALA A 562 11.48 48.82 -21.88
C ALA A 562 11.57 50.31 -22.21
N ASN A 563 10.56 51.09 -21.80
CA ASN A 563 10.48 52.54 -22.05
C ASN A 563 10.17 53.28 -20.74
N PRO A 564 11.14 53.40 -19.81
CA PRO A 564 10.87 53.99 -18.51
C PRO A 564 10.75 55.52 -18.57
N VAL A 565 9.71 56.06 -17.96
CA VAL A 565 9.47 57.48 -17.72
C VAL A 565 9.78 57.79 -16.25
N LYS A 566 10.66 58.75 -16.00
CA LYS A 566 10.99 59.17 -14.63
C LYS A 566 9.98 60.19 -14.12
N LEU A 567 9.51 59.99 -12.88
CA LEU A 567 8.66 60.93 -12.14
C LEU A 567 9.39 61.39 -10.87
N PRO A 568 10.32 62.37 -10.95
CA PRO A 568 11.26 62.67 -9.87
C PRO A 568 10.60 62.95 -8.52
N ARG A 569 9.57 63.82 -8.49
CA ARG A 569 8.86 64.14 -7.24
C ARG A 569 8.16 62.94 -6.60
N THR A 570 7.60 62.04 -7.41
CA THR A 570 6.97 60.80 -6.93
C THR A 570 8.02 59.86 -6.35
N ILE A 571 9.13 59.69 -7.05
CA ILE A 571 10.26 58.85 -6.62
C ILE A 571 10.83 59.38 -5.30
N GLU A 572 11.08 60.69 -5.19
CA GLU A 572 11.58 61.33 -3.96
C GLU A 572 10.62 61.15 -2.79
N LYS A 573 9.31 61.34 -3.02
CA LYS A 573 8.30 61.18 -1.97
C LYS A 573 8.22 59.73 -1.48
N LEU A 574 8.22 58.76 -2.38
CA LEU A 574 8.17 57.34 -2.02
C LEU A 574 9.47 56.90 -1.35
N HIS A 575 10.62 57.39 -1.80
CA HIS A 575 11.91 57.16 -1.15
C HIS A 575 11.88 57.65 0.31
N ALA A 576 11.50 58.92 0.53
CA ALA A 576 11.40 59.50 1.88
C ALA A 576 10.40 58.74 2.78
N ASN A 577 9.30 58.24 2.21
CA ASN A 577 8.35 57.43 2.97
C ASN A 577 8.95 56.05 3.35
N THR A 578 9.70 55.40 2.46
CA THR A 578 10.42 54.15 2.75
C THR A 578 11.43 54.34 3.88
N LEU A 579 12.23 55.42 3.84
CA LEU A 579 13.18 55.75 4.92
C LEU A 579 12.47 55.91 6.26
N ARG A 580 11.34 56.62 6.29
CA ARG A 580 10.53 56.77 7.51
C ARG A 580 10.02 55.42 8.04
N GLN A 581 9.71 54.45 7.18
CA GLN A 581 9.31 53.11 7.61
C GLN A 581 10.49 52.35 8.23
N TRP A 582 11.69 52.47 7.68
CA TRP A 582 12.90 51.93 8.32
C TRP A 582 13.24 52.63 9.64
N ASP A 583 13.05 53.94 9.76
CA ASP A 583 13.22 54.64 11.05
C ASP A 583 12.30 54.10 12.15
N ILE A 584 11.07 53.71 11.79
CA ILE A 584 10.12 53.10 12.73
C ILE A 584 10.58 51.69 13.11
N LEU A 585 11.02 50.90 12.14
CA LEU A 585 11.53 49.55 12.38
C LEU A 585 12.80 49.56 13.24
N GLU A 586 13.72 50.48 12.98
CA GLU A 586 14.94 50.69 13.78
C GLU A 586 14.60 51.07 15.23
N LYS A 587 13.65 51.98 15.43
CA LYS A 587 13.18 52.34 16.77
C LYS A 587 12.58 51.13 17.50
N ARG A 588 11.84 50.29 16.79
CA ARG A 588 11.27 49.05 17.35
C ARG A 588 12.37 48.09 17.79
N LEU A 589 13.34 47.81 16.91
CA LEU A 589 14.45 46.88 17.19
C LEU A 589 15.43 47.43 18.24
N LYS A 590 15.43 48.74 18.51
CA LYS A 590 16.24 49.38 19.55
C LYS A 590 15.66 49.21 20.97
N GLU A 591 14.42 48.75 21.12
CA GLU A 591 13.84 48.48 22.43
C GLU A 591 14.67 47.45 23.21
N ALA A 592 14.66 47.55 24.55
CA ALA A 592 15.47 46.67 25.40
C ALA A 592 15.09 45.18 25.19
N ASP A 593 16.12 44.37 24.96
CA ASP A 593 16.05 42.92 24.69
C ASP A 593 15.31 42.54 23.39
N GLN A 594 15.03 43.49 22.49
CA GLN A 594 14.29 43.23 21.25
C GLN A 594 15.22 42.66 20.16
N GLN A 595 15.20 41.34 19.94
CA GLN A 595 15.99 40.70 18.88
C GLN A 595 15.23 40.57 17.56
N TYR A 596 13.90 40.52 17.59
CA TYR A 596 13.00 40.32 16.45
C TYR A 596 11.85 41.34 16.45
N ILE A 597 11.05 41.43 15.37
CA ILE A 597 10.12 42.56 15.16
C ILE A 597 8.94 42.52 16.14
N ALA A 598 8.14 41.46 16.07
CA ALA A 598 6.92 41.36 16.87
C ALA A 598 7.24 40.94 18.32
N LEU A 599 8.00 39.86 18.46
CA LEU A 599 8.42 39.29 19.75
C LEU A 599 9.90 39.58 20.01
N LYS A 600 10.31 39.52 21.27
CA LYS A 600 11.68 39.86 21.68
C LYS A 600 12.68 38.76 21.36
N ASP A 601 12.30 37.52 21.57
CA ASP A 601 13.17 36.35 21.71
C ASP A 601 13.25 35.47 20.45
N ARG A 602 12.25 35.54 19.56
CA ARG A 602 12.16 34.66 18.39
C ARG A 602 11.52 35.34 17.16
N PRO A 603 11.84 34.90 15.93
CA PRO A 603 11.21 35.43 14.73
C PRO A 603 9.78 34.95 14.59
N THR A 604 8.99 35.73 13.85
CA THR A 604 7.56 35.52 13.62
C THR A 604 7.18 35.80 12.18
N LEU A 605 5.88 35.71 11.87
CA LEU A 605 5.37 36.10 10.54
C LEU A 605 5.71 37.54 10.17
N ALA A 606 5.85 38.44 11.15
CA ALA A 606 6.31 39.81 10.91
C ALA A 606 7.74 39.82 10.38
N ASP A 607 8.66 39.09 11.00
CA ASP A 607 10.06 39.03 10.56
C ASP A 607 10.18 38.52 9.12
N LEU A 608 9.41 37.48 8.76
CA LEU A 608 9.37 36.96 7.39
C LEU A 608 8.82 37.98 6.38
N SER A 609 7.83 38.80 6.76
CA SER A 609 7.22 39.77 5.84
C SER A 609 8.11 41.01 5.61
N TYR A 610 8.85 41.46 6.63
CA TYR A 610 9.78 42.59 6.50
C TYR A 610 11.09 42.20 5.82
N PHE A 611 11.57 40.97 6.01
CA PHE A 611 12.90 40.54 5.59
C PHE A 611 13.24 40.88 4.13
N PRO A 612 12.39 40.61 3.12
CA PRO A 612 12.72 40.93 1.72
C PRO A 612 13.03 42.40 1.44
N PHE A 613 12.48 43.32 2.22
CA PHE A 613 12.64 44.76 2.06
C PHE A 613 13.66 45.39 3.03
N ALA A 614 14.32 44.57 3.84
CA ALA A 614 15.26 45.02 4.85
C ALA A 614 16.53 44.15 4.94
N MET A 615 16.87 43.45 3.84
CA MET A 615 18.17 42.81 3.67
C MET A 615 19.28 43.84 3.38
N PRO A 616 20.56 43.60 3.74
CA PRO A 616 21.66 44.54 3.48
C PRO A 616 21.78 44.98 2.02
N TRP A 617 21.65 44.05 1.08
CA TRP A 617 21.71 44.37 -0.35
C TRP A 617 20.57 45.29 -0.82
N MET A 618 19.41 45.25 -0.14
CA MET A 618 18.27 46.11 -0.46
C MET A 618 18.59 47.57 -0.13
N PHE A 619 19.24 47.86 0.99
CA PHE A 619 19.68 49.23 1.32
C PHE A 619 20.65 49.78 0.27
N THR A 620 21.65 48.98 -0.12
CA THR A 620 22.58 49.35 -1.21
C THR A 620 21.84 49.56 -2.53
N PHE A 621 20.92 48.66 -2.88
CA PHE A 621 20.11 48.76 -4.10
C PHE A 621 19.25 50.03 -4.11
N LEU A 622 18.86 50.50 -2.92
CA LEU A 622 18.04 51.68 -2.69
C LEU A 622 18.88 52.95 -2.47
N GLY A 623 20.20 52.87 -2.65
CA GLY A 623 21.09 54.03 -2.64
C GLY A 623 21.30 54.65 -1.25
N VAL A 624 21.15 53.85 -0.19
CA VAL A 624 21.41 54.26 1.19
C VAL A 624 22.37 53.29 1.88
N ASP A 625 23.05 53.75 2.94
CA ASP A 625 23.94 52.91 3.75
C ASP A 625 23.14 52.31 4.92
N ILE A 626 23.11 50.98 5.03
CA ILE A 626 22.42 50.30 6.14
C ILE A 626 23.02 50.67 7.51
N LYS A 627 24.26 51.19 7.56
CA LYS A 627 24.90 51.66 8.79
C LYS A 627 24.14 52.77 9.50
N ASP A 628 23.26 53.49 8.79
CA ASP A 628 22.36 54.48 9.39
C ASP A 628 21.25 53.81 10.25
N TRP A 629 21.01 52.51 10.07
CA TRP A 629 20.07 51.66 10.83
C TRP A 629 20.76 50.40 11.40
N PRO A 630 21.63 50.56 12.41
CA PRO A 630 22.46 49.46 12.93
C PRO A 630 21.65 48.30 13.55
N GLN A 631 20.46 48.55 14.10
CA GLN A 631 19.62 47.46 14.64
C GLN A 631 18.96 46.65 13.53
N ILE A 632 18.51 47.30 12.45
CA ILE A 632 18.05 46.60 11.25
C ILE A 632 19.19 45.76 10.67
N GLN A 633 20.41 46.31 10.59
CA GLN A 633 21.57 45.54 10.12
C GLN A 633 21.76 44.26 10.94
N ALA A 634 21.86 44.37 12.27
CA ALA A 634 22.06 43.23 13.15
C ALA A 634 20.91 42.20 13.07
N TRP A 635 19.66 42.66 13.00
CA TRP A 635 18.50 41.79 12.80
C TRP A 635 18.53 41.07 11.44
N SER A 636 18.89 41.79 10.36
CA SER A 636 18.95 41.22 9.02
C SER A 636 20.06 40.17 8.90
N GLU A 637 21.21 40.36 9.54
CA GLU A 637 22.30 39.40 9.63
C GLU A 637 21.88 38.15 10.44
N ARG A 638 21.14 38.33 11.53
CA ARG A 638 20.53 37.20 12.28
C ARG A 638 19.57 36.41 11.40
N MET A 639 18.70 37.07 10.62
CA MET A 639 17.81 36.38 9.70
C MET A 639 18.57 35.66 8.59
N LEU A 640 19.61 36.28 8.01
CA LEU A 640 20.47 35.66 6.98
C LEU A 640 21.22 34.43 7.48
N SER A 641 21.59 34.38 8.77
CA SER A 641 22.26 33.21 9.35
C SER A 641 21.35 31.98 9.52
N ARG A 642 20.05 32.12 9.28
CA ARG A 642 19.11 31.00 9.42
C ARG A 642 19.30 30.01 8.26
N PRO A 643 19.41 28.70 8.52
CA PRO A 643 19.61 27.69 7.47
C PRO A 643 18.53 27.70 6.37
N ALA A 644 17.26 27.91 6.75
CA ALA A 644 16.16 27.99 5.80
C ALA A 644 16.30 29.19 4.85
N VAL A 645 16.71 30.35 5.38
CA VAL A 645 16.96 31.56 4.58
C VAL A 645 18.10 31.33 3.59
N ALA A 646 19.20 30.72 4.03
CA ALA A 646 20.34 30.40 3.16
C ALA A 646 19.93 29.49 1.99
N ARG A 647 19.21 28.38 2.27
CA ARG A 647 18.71 27.46 1.23
C ARG A 647 17.80 28.16 0.22
N VAL A 648 16.90 29.02 0.70
CA VAL A 648 16.00 29.76 -0.20
C VAL A 648 16.76 30.74 -1.08
N LEU A 649 17.72 31.48 -0.52
CA LEU A 649 18.52 32.44 -1.30
C LEU A 649 19.41 31.74 -2.34
N GLU A 650 19.94 30.55 -2.03
CA GLU A 650 20.69 29.73 -2.98
C GLU A 650 19.80 29.18 -4.11
N ARG A 651 18.60 28.73 -3.76
CA ARG A 651 17.68 28.04 -4.67
C ARG A 651 16.85 28.99 -5.53
N ALA A 652 16.46 30.15 -5.02
CA ALA A 652 15.54 31.05 -5.71
C ALA A 652 15.98 31.46 -7.13
N PRO A 653 17.27 31.72 -7.43
CA PRO A 653 17.73 32.03 -8.78
C PRO A 653 17.54 30.89 -9.78
N THR A 654 17.43 29.63 -9.32
CA THR A 654 17.29 28.46 -10.22
C THR A 654 15.83 28.05 -10.41
N LEU A 655 14.87 28.65 -9.69
CA LEU A 655 13.46 28.28 -9.78
C LEU A 655 12.88 28.68 -11.14
N GLY A 656 12.42 27.68 -11.90
CA GLY A 656 11.86 27.84 -13.24
C GLY A 656 12.90 28.06 -14.35
N HIS A 657 14.18 27.79 -14.09
CA HIS A 657 15.27 27.90 -15.07
C HIS A 657 15.57 26.62 -15.81
#